data_AF-A0A1V4WYL1-F1
#
_entry.id   AF-A0A1V4WYL1-F1
#
_cell.length_a   1.000
_cell.length_b   1.000
_cell.length_c   1.000
_cell.angle_alpha   90.00
_cell.angle_beta   90.00
_cell.angle_gamma   90.00
#
_symmetry.space_group_name_H-M   'P 1'
#
loop_
_entity.id
_entity.type
_entity.pdbx_description
1 polymer ?
#
loop_
_entity_poly.entity_id
_entity_poly.type
_entity_poly.pdbx_seq_one_letter_code
_entity_poly.pdbx_strand_id
1 'polypeptide(L)'
;MVYRLIFLFVAEDRTLEGISLIHPRDESDRDRQGRERYAVHYSTARLRDLASRIRGSRHGDLWHQFNLLVGALSGKERFEAVREHLSLPSLGSFLWSPDSTGALNAPSLAGEDGAELSNADLLEAIRHLAFTRQGRILRPVDYRNLGSEELGGVYESLLALTPQISGDGSRFTFAELAGNERKTSGSYYTPDSLVQCLLDSALGPVVEETIKNKSGVDAEKALLSLKVCDPAVGSGHFLVGAAHRLAHHLARIRAVAHGESEPSPPVYQSALRDVIGHCLYGVDVSPMAAELCKVSLWLDALEPGKPLSFLDHHIRVGNSLLGVTPDLVVKGIPDDAFKPIEGDDRKACGELRKRNKNERKGLGPLFAKHEEEIQAKLATAAAALEELPDNRPEDIHQKESKFGEYERTEEYAHKKLLADTWCAAFVIKKYLREPNRVNSARGITQGHLNDLASDRPLPLEIHSEVERLSAQYRFFHWHLAFPEAFAKGGFDCVLGNPPWERVKLQEKEWFSQRSPSIANAPNAAARKRMIEDLKASDPSLHRQFLDDSREAEGESHLLRNSGRYPLCGRGDINVYTVFAEGMRSLLNERGRVGCVLPSGIATDDTTKFFFQDVIETKSLVSLFDFENKGIFPGVHSSYKFCLFTTGNGIRPIAEKAEFVFFAHSVDDLRDPERRFTLSAEDIELLNPNTRTCPIFRSSRDAELTKAIYRRVPVLIREPWDGRPEENPWGIRFNTMFHMSNDSHLFRTREQLEAEGWRLEGNVFRKAGEEYLPLYEAKMIHHFDHRWATYTSSDETRDTLVSEKTQPSFTCLPRYWVEKREVMLRTALLPRGLVQALRENDQQLIILALTHLLFGRWLIAEGFSPRGGAAAQGLFPAWSKFVDSHPFARSIAPTRLGLCGDNEACLQPADSDYFPASPIDEIENGEVRNTAWYAVDKRVFHAFLETMGDYPIEIDRSMELASEKDALAFAEACLERMTPKWFLGFRDICRSTDERTVIGGVFPMAAVGNNLPIWLVRNEESSIFAATLASFALDYPSRFKVGGTHLNFFIAEQIPVLRPTLFSGPCPWASCTLREWLLQRILELTYAAWDLKSFANNCGHSGPPFRWDEERRFLLRCELDAAFFHLYLGSDDDWRKQPEALARAFPTLRHAVDYIMETFPIVKRKDEAAWGTYRTKETILEIYDALAESICTGRPYQTRLDPPPGPPADHQGNFLPLPEWQPGQPKPANWPSHIHAPKGVVDGE
;
A
#
# COMPACT_ATOMS: atom_id res chain seq x y z
N MET A 1 2.79 33.23 22.85
CA MET A 1 2.19 34.58 22.82
C MET A 1 0.90 34.63 22.01
N VAL A 2 0.92 34.38 20.69
CA VAL A 2 -0.24 34.54 19.80
C VAL A 2 -1.49 33.78 20.29
N TYR A 3 -1.34 32.52 20.69
CA TYR A 3 -2.46 31.73 21.23
C TYR A 3 -3.06 32.31 22.52
N ARG A 4 -2.28 32.99 23.37
CA ARG A 4 -2.82 33.71 24.54
C ARG A 4 -3.72 34.86 24.11
N LEU A 5 -3.28 35.61 23.10
CA LEU A 5 -4.05 36.73 22.57
C LEU A 5 -5.35 36.23 21.94
N ILE A 6 -5.28 35.19 21.12
CA ILE A 6 -6.49 34.59 20.51
C ILE A 6 -7.43 34.08 21.60
N PHE A 7 -6.90 33.39 22.63
CA PHE A 7 -7.73 32.92 23.73
C PHE A 7 -8.43 34.07 24.46
N LEU A 8 -7.70 35.13 24.79
CA LEU A 8 -8.26 36.30 25.46
C LEU A 8 -9.27 37.04 24.59
N PHE A 9 -9.02 37.16 23.28
CA PHE A 9 -9.96 37.77 22.35
C PHE A 9 -11.28 36.98 22.34
N VAL A 10 -11.23 35.65 22.30
CA VAL A 10 -12.40 34.78 22.35
C VAL A 10 -13.11 34.90 23.71
N ALA A 11 -12.37 34.80 24.81
CA ALA A 11 -12.92 34.88 26.16
C ALA A 11 -13.58 36.25 26.45
N GLU A 12 -13.03 37.34 25.92
CA GLU A 12 -13.60 38.68 26.03
C GLU A 12 -14.83 38.90 25.13
N ASP A 13 -14.78 38.41 23.88
CA ASP A 13 -15.85 38.67 22.88
C ASP A 13 -17.06 37.74 23.06
N ARG A 14 -16.86 36.55 23.66
CA ARG A 14 -17.93 35.66 24.11
C ARG A 14 -18.47 36.14 25.46
N THR A 15 -19.76 36.43 25.50
CA THR A 15 -20.47 36.87 26.71
C THR A 15 -21.63 35.95 27.00
N LEU A 16 -21.85 35.63 28.26
CA LEU A 16 -23.06 34.95 28.72
C LEU A 16 -23.72 35.83 29.78
N GLU A 17 -24.99 36.20 29.57
CA GLU A 17 -25.71 37.23 30.36
C GLU A 17 -25.02 38.61 30.35
N GLY A 18 -24.37 38.98 29.24
CA GLY A 18 -23.72 40.29 29.08
C GLY A 18 -22.38 40.45 29.81
N ILE A 19 -21.92 39.43 30.53
CA ILE A 19 -20.61 39.36 31.17
C ILE A 19 -19.69 38.48 30.32
N SER A 20 -18.46 38.94 30.06
CA SER A 20 -17.43 38.15 29.36
C SER A 20 -17.12 36.85 30.11
N LEU A 21 -16.84 35.78 29.37
CA LEU A 21 -16.51 34.47 29.94
C LEU A 21 -15.26 34.50 30.82
N ILE A 22 -14.37 35.48 30.65
CA ILE A 22 -13.19 35.62 31.49
C ILE A 22 -13.54 36.07 32.91
N HIS A 23 -14.70 36.66 33.19
CA HIS A 23 -15.00 37.19 34.51
C HIS A 23 -15.91 36.26 35.33
N PRO A 24 -15.74 36.23 36.66
CA PRO A 24 -16.72 35.61 37.54
C PRO A 24 -18.06 36.35 37.46
N ARG A 25 -19.15 35.63 37.73
CA ARG A 25 -20.53 36.15 37.66
C ARG A 25 -21.01 36.83 38.95
N ASP A 26 -20.14 37.08 39.91
CA ASP A 26 -20.51 37.78 41.15
C ASP A 26 -20.93 39.23 40.83
N GLU A 27 -22.07 39.67 41.36
CA GLU A 27 -22.62 41.01 41.16
C GLU A 27 -22.19 42.03 42.23
N SER A 28 -21.24 41.66 43.11
CA SER A 28 -20.70 42.56 44.13
C SER A 28 -20.19 43.88 43.52
N ASP A 29 -20.33 44.98 44.25
CA ASP A 29 -19.82 46.30 43.82
C ASP A 29 -18.31 46.27 43.57
N ARG A 30 -17.57 45.47 44.36
CA ARG A 30 -16.14 45.21 44.16
C ARG A 30 -15.89 44.61 42.79
N ASP A 31 -16.66 43.60 42.39
CA ASP A 31 -16.47 42.92 41.10
C ASP A 31 -16.93 43.74 39.91
N ARG A 32 -17.99 44.54 40.07
CA ARG A 32 -18.37 45.53 39.06
C ARG A 32 -17.24 46.53 38.82
N GLN A 33 -16.65 47.10 39.88
CA GLN A 33 -15.52 48.02 39.77
C GLN A 33 -14.26 47.35 39.21
N GLY A 34 -13.98 46.10 39.60
CA GLY A 34 -12.85 45.34 39.06
C GLY A 34 -12.98 45.07 37.57
N ARG A 35 -14.16 44.65 37.10
CA ARG A 35 -14.48 44.48 35.68
C ARG A 35 -14.36 45.78 34.89
N GLU A 36 -14.82 46.90 35.45
CA GLU A 36 -14.64 48.21 34.82
C GLU A 36 -13.15 48.59 34.70
N ARG A 37 -12.35 48.40 35.77
CA ARG A 37 -10.90 48.63 35.72
C ARG A 37 -10.22 47.75 34.66
N TYR A 38 -10.59 46.48 34.58
CA TYR A 38 -10.10 45.57 33.55
C TYR A 38 -10.43 46.09 32.15
N ALA A 39 -11.71 46.36 31.87
CA ALA A 39 -12.19 46.83 30.57
C ALA A 39 -11.47 48.11 30.12
N VAL A 40 -11.32 49.08 31.03
CA VAL A 40 -10.77 50.41 30.72
C VAL A 40 -9.25 50.41 30.56
N HIS A 41 -8.51 49.54 31.27
CA HIS A 41 -7.05 49.62 31.31
C HIS A 41 -6.34 48.38 30.77
N TYR A 42 -6.80 47.16 31.08
CA TYR A 42 -6.04 45.93 30.86
C TYR A 42 -6.59 45.04 29.73
N SER A 43 -7.86 45.25 29.34
CA SER A 43 -8.52 44.40 28.36
C SER A 43 -7.77 44.34 27.04
N THR A 44 -7.81 43.17 26.41
CA THR A 44 -7.30 43.01 25.06
C THR A 44 -8.16 43.75 24.03
N ALA A 45 -9.47 43.94 24.30
CA ALA A 45 -10.34 44.86 23.55
C ALA A 45 -9.78 46.29 23.48
N ARG A 46 -9.25 46.84 24.58
CA ARG A 46 -8.56 48.14 24.58
C ARG A 46 -7.31 48.10 23.72
N LEU A 47 -6.48 47.06 23.84
CA LEU A 47 -5.27 46.94 23.01
C LEU A 47 -5.60 46.87 21.52
N ARG A 48 -6.69 46.18 21.14
CA ARG A 48 -7.22 46.14 19.78
C ARG A 48 -7.70 47.51 19.29
N ASP A 49 -8.42 48.25 20.13
CA ASP A 49 -8.83 49.63 19.82
C ASP A 49 -7.62 50.57 19.64
N LEU A 50 -6.64 50.51 20.54
CA LEU A 50 -5.39 51.26 20.41
C LEU A 50 -4.64 50.91 19.12
N ALA A 51 -4.51 49.62 18.81
CA ALA A 51 -3.87 49.16 17.59
C ALA A 51 -4.54 49.72 16.32
N SER A 52 -5.86 49.96 16.35
CA SER A 52 -6.60 50.57 15.24
C SER A 52 -6.32 52.08 15.05
N ARG A 53 -5.92 52.78 16.11
CA ARG A 53 -5.79 54.25 16.14
C ARG A 53 -4.36 54.74 16.05
N ILE A 54 -3.41 54.02 16.65
CA ILE A 54 -2.01 54.44 16.79
C ILE A 54 -1.04 53.35 16.33
N ARG A 55 0.18 53.76 15.97
CA ARG A 55 1.25 52.85 15.56
C ARG A 55 1.96 52.19 16.75
N GLY A 56 2.08 52.91 17.88
CA GLY A 56 2.83 52.51 19.07
C GLY A 56 4.16 53.26 19.22
N SER A 57 4.84 53.08 20.35
CA SER A 57 6.08 53.76 20.73
C SER A 57 7.23 52.77 20.93
N ARG A 58 8.45 53.26 21.22
CA ARG A 58 9.60 52.40 21.55
C ARG A 58 9.59 51.88 23.00
N HIS A 59 8.67 52.35 23.84
CA HIS A 59 8.52 51.85 25.23
C HIS A 59 7.85 50.48 25.23
N GLY A 60 8.12 49.60 26.20
CA GLY A 60 7.47 48.28 26.35
C GLY A 60 6.44 48.20 27.49
N ASP A 61 5.91 49.34 27.95
CA ASP A 61 4.94 49.42 29.05
C ASP A 61 3.63 48.64 28.77
N LEU A 62 3.15 48.57 27.52
CA LEU A 62 1.99 47.74 27.19
C LEU A 62 2.31 46.26 27.26
N TRP A 63 3.54 45.85 26.95
CA TRP A 63 3.99 44.47 27.09
C TRP A 63 4.09 44.07 28.57
N HIS A 64 4.65 44.95 29.41
CA HIS A 64 4.64 44.74 30.86
C HIS A 64 3.22 44.67 31.43
N GLN A 65 2.31 45.51 30.95
CA GLN A 65 0.90 45.48 31.33
C GLN A 65 0.24 44.16 30.93
N PHE A 66 0.50 43.67 29.72
CA PHE A 66 0.02 42.38 29.26
C PHE A 66 0.59 41.22 30.10
N ASN A 67 1.87 41.28 30.48
CA ASN A 67 2.48 40.30 31.38
C ASN A 67 1.89 40.31 32.79
N LEU A 68 1.45 41.47 33.31
CA LEU A 68 0.69 41.54 34.57
C LEU A 68 -0.66 40.83 34.46
N LEU A 69 -1.37 41.03 33.34
CA LEU A 69 -2.63 40.33 33.06
C LEU A 69 -2.42 38.81 32.98
N VAL A 70 -1.49 38.36 32.15
CA VAL A 70 -1.16 36.94 32.01
C VAL A 70 -0.71 36.35 33.35
N GLY A 71 0.10 37.09 34.11
CA GLY A 71 0.50 36.73 35.46
C GLY A 71 -0.69 36.55 36.41
N ALA A 72 -1.67 37.45 36.39
CA ALA A 72 -2.89 37.32 37.19
C ALA A 72 -3.70 36.05 36.83
N LEU A 73 -3.82 35.74 35.54
CA LEU A 73 -4.51 34.54 35.05
C LEU A 73 -3.76 33.24 35.37
N SER A 74 -2.43 33.29 35.50
CA SER A 74 -1.59 32.13 35.84
C SER A 74 -1.89 31.51 37.19
N GLY A 75 -2.54 32.25 38.10
CA GLY A 75 -2.85 31.76 39.43
C GLY A 75 -1.72 31.86 40.46
N LYS A 76 -0.50 32.25 40.04
CA LYS A 76 0.65 32.43 40.95
C LYS A 76 0.35 33.46 42.05
N GLU A 77 0.73 33.14 43.30
CA GLU A 77 0.45 33.92 44.51
C GLU A 77 0.92 35.39 44.40
N ARG A 78 2.08 35.63 43.79
CA ARG A 78 2.62 36.99 43.58
C ARG A 78 1.70 37.94 42.78
N PHE A 79 0.72 37.43 42.05
CA PHE A 79 -0.25 38.22 41.28
C PHE A 79 -1.66 38.22 41.87
N GLU A 80 -1.85 37.68 43.08
CA GLU A 80 -3.15 37.63 43.76
C GLU A 80 -3.78 39.02 43.90
N ALA A 81 -3.03 40.01 44.36
CA ALA A 81 -3.53 41.38 44.48
C ALA A 81 -4.02 41.96 43.13
N VAL A 82 -3.31 41.69 42.03
CA VAL A 82 -3.70 42.15 40.68
C VAL A 82 -4.99 41.48 40.25
N ARG A 83 -5.08 40.16 40.43
CA ARG A 83 -6.26 39.34 40.09
C ARG A 83 -7.51 39.82 40.83
N GLU A 84 -7.39 40.08 42.12
CA GLU A 84 -8.46 40.64 42.95
C GLU A 84 -8.90 42.05 42.52
N HIS A 85 -7.96 42.92 42.14
CA HIS A 85 -8.28 44.30 41.74
C HIS A 85 -8.97 44.39 40.38
N LEU A 86 -8.72 43.40 39.51
CA LEU A 86 -9.27 43.32 38.16
C LEU A 86 -10.46 42.34 38.05
N SER A 87 -10.86 41.72 39.16
CA SER A 87 -11.89 40.68 39.21
C SER A 87 -11.67 39.60 38.14
N LEU A 88 -10.44 39.14 38.05
CA LEU A 88 -10.03 38.07 37.15
C LEU A 88 -10.07 36.73 37.89
N PRO A 89 -10.44 35.64 37.22
CA PRO A 89 -10.29 34.30 37.74
C PRO A 89 -8.82 33.90 37.66
N SER A 90 -8.54 32.78 38.29
CA SER A 90 -7.28 32.07 38.09
C SER A 90 -7.52 30.94 37.11
N LEU A 91 -6.99 31.06 35.91
CA LEU A 91 -7.12 30.03 34.88
C LEU A 91 -6.10 28.89 35.08
N GLY A 92 -5.01 29.09 35.84
CA GLY A 92 -3.97 28.06 36.03
C GLY A 92 -3.20 27.77 34.73
N SER A 93 -2.56 26.60 34.57
CA SER A 93 -1.91 26.12 33.31
C SER A 93 -0.63 26.83 32.83
N PHE A 94 0.25 26.05 32.18
CA PHE A 94 1.51 26.53 31.55
C PHE A 94 1.28 27.60 30.48
N LEU A 95 0.12 27.59 29.81
CA LEU A 95 -0.26 28.62 28.84
C LEU A 95 -0.15 30.02 29.44
N TRP A 96 -0.53 30.20 30.70
CA TRP A 96 -0.54 31.49 31.39
C TRP A 96 0.71 31.72 32.24
N SER A 97 1.60 30.72 32.36
CA SER A 97 2.84 30.88 33.10
C SER A 97 3.76 31.93 32.45
N PRO A 98 4.31 32.90 33.19
CA PRO A 98 5.32 33.83 32.67
C PRO A 98 6.54 33.14 32.04
N ASP A 99 6.80 31.89 32.43
CA ASP A 99 7.95 31.09 31.99
C ASP A 99 7.80 30.66 30.51
N SER A 100 6.57 30.51 29.99
CA SER A 100 6.34 30.10 28.59
C SER A 100 6.57 31.22 27.56
N THR A 101 6.92 32.43 28.03
CA THR A 101 7.47 33.51 27.20
C THR A 101 8.77 34.05 27.80
N GLY A 102 9.55 33.21 28.49
CA GLY A 102 10.77 33.60 29.21
C GLY A 102 11.76 34.40 28.36
N ALA A 103 11.97 34.01 27.10
CA ALA A 103 12.84 34.72 26.15
C ALA A 103 12.41 36.17 25.85
N LEU A 104 11.12 36.49 26.02
CA LEU A 104 10.54 37.83 25.85
C LEU A 104 10.31 38.57 27.18
N ASN A 105 10.69 37.94 28.30
CA ASN A 105 10.37 38.37 29.66
C ASN A 105 11.61 38.55 30.55
N ALA A 106 12.83 38.33 30.04
CA ALA A 106 14.07 38.40 30.80
C ALA A 106 14.53 39.84 31.05
N PRO A 107 14.89 40.23 32.29
CA PRO A 107 15.55 41.52 32.56
C PRO A 107 17.03 41.46 32.15
N SER A 108 17.57 42.56 31.59
CA SER A 108 18.95 42.70 31.06
C SER A 108 20.08 42.64 32.11
N LEU A 109 19.91 41.91 33.22
CA LEU A 109 20.75 42.05 34.42
C LEU A 109 21.83 40.97 34.60
N ALA A 110 22.08 40.08 33.64
CA ALA A 110 23.10 39.03 33.80
C ALA A 110 23.98 38.75 32.57
N GLY A 111 24.11 39.69 31.63
CA GLY A 111 25.04 39.55 30.50
C GLY A 111 24.61 38.54 29.41
N GLU A 112 23.40 38.01 29.46
CA GLU A 112 22.74 37.34 28.34
C GLU A 112 21.64 38.25 27.75
N ASP A 113 21.57 38.30 26.42
CA ASP A 113 20.70 39.18 25.62
C ASP A 113 19.20 38.86 25.79
N GLY A 114 18.58 39.40 26.85
CA GLY A 114 17.12 39.40 27.00
C GLY A 114 16.44 40.39 26.03
N ALA A 115 15.35 39.98 25.37
CA ALA A 115 14.59 40.81 24.44
C ALA A 115 13.28 41.34 25.06
N GLU A 116 12.96 42.62 24.83
CA GLU A 116 11.68 43.25 25.25
C GLU A 116 10.88 43.70 24.02
N LEU A 117 9.56 43.48 24.03
CA LEU A 117 8.65 43.90 22.97
C LEU A 117 8.28 45.38 23.12
N SER A 118 8.58 46.19 22.10
CA SER A 118 8.14 47.58 22.07
C SER A 118 6.62 47.68 21.84
N ASN A 119 6.01 48.78 22.27
CA ASN A 119 4.61 49.09 22.03
C ASN A 119 4.30 49.15 20.53
N ALA A 120 5.25 49.59 19.70
CA ALA A 120 5.11 49.60 18.25
C ALA A 120 4.95 48.17 17.71
N ASP A 121 5.85 47.26 18.10
CA ASP A 121 5.84 45.87 17.64
C ASP A 121 4.63 45.09 18.18
N LEU A 122 4.30 45.28 19.46
CA LEU A 122 3.14 44.64 20.09
C LEU A 122 1.82 45.09 19.44
N LEU A 123 1.61 46.40 19.26
CA LEU A 123 0.39 46.90 18.63
C LEU A 123 0.33 46.53 17.15
N GLU A 124 1.47 46.38 16.47
CA GLU A 124 1.52 45.85 15.10
C GLU A 124 1.08 44.40 15.04
N ALA A 125 1.59 43.54 15.91
CA ALA A 125 1.13 42.15 16.02
C ALA A 125 -0.38 42.07 16.33
N ILE A 126 -0.87 42.86 17.30
CA ILE A 126 -2.30 42.90 17.63
C ILE A 126 -3.14 43.40 16.46
N ARG A 127 -2.66 44.39 15.70
CA ARG A 127 -3.37 44.91 14.52
C ARG A 127 -3.55 43.84 13.44
N HIS A 128 -2.51 43.03 13.21
CA HIS A 128 -2.56 41.93 12.26
C HIS A 128 -3.49 40.79 12.68
N LEU A 129 -3.66 40.57 13.99
CA LEU A 129 -4.62 39.59 14.50
C LEU A 129 -6.05 40.17 14.50
N ALA A 130 -6.22 41.41 14.95
CA ALA A 130 -7.54 41.98 15.21
C ALA A 130 -8.26 42.49 13.96
N PHE A 131 -7.57 42.75 12.85
CA PHE A 131 -8.15 43.35 11.66
C PHE A 131 -7.68 42.72 10.35
N THR A 132 -8.61 42.59 9.41
CA THR A 132 -8.34 42.21 8.02
C THR A 132 -8.53 43.42 7.10
N ARG A 133 -7.90 43.40 5.91
CA ARG A 133 -7.96 44.51 4.96
C ARG A 133 -8.70 44.08 3.69
N GLN A 134 -9.87 44.67 3.44
CA GLN A 134 -10.60 44.50 2.18
C GLN A 134 -10.54 45.81 1.40
N GLY A 135 -9.68 45.86 0.38
CA GLY A 135 -9.36 47.08 -0.37
C GLY A 135 -8.72 48.14 0.54
N ARG A 136 -9.39 49.28 0.71
CA ARG A 136 -8.92 50.37 1.60
C ARG A 136 -9.54 50.34 3.01
N ILE A 137 -10.42 49.39 3.30
CA ILE A 137 -11.17 49.34 4.56
C ILE A 137 -10.56 48.27 5.48
N LEU A 138 -10.27 48.65 6.72
CA LEU A 138 -9.95 47.74 7.82
C LEU A 138 -11.25 47.21 8.42
N ARG A 139 -11.41 45.88 8.49
CA ARG A 139 -12.54 45.21 9.13
C ARG A 139 -12.06 44.43 10.36
N PRO A 140 -12.73 44.53 11.52
CA PRO A 140 -12.38 43.72 12.69
C PRO A 140 -12.65 42.23 12.42
N VAL A 141 -11.82 41.38 13.01
CA VAL A 141 -12.02 39.92 13.02
C VAL A 141 -13.05 39.57 14.09
N ASP A 142 -13.99 38.69 13.77
CA ASP A 142 -15.04 38.24 14.69
C ASP A 142 -14.55 37.04 15.52
N TYR A 143 -13.98 37.32 16.70
CA TYR A 143 -13.50 36.28 17.61
C TYR A 143 -14.63 35.61 18.42
N ARG A 144 -15.84 36.18 18.44
CA ARG A 144 -16.97 35.56 19.16
C ARG A 144 -17.32 34.20 18.58
N ASN A 145 -17.29 34.10 17.25
CA ASN A 145 -17.65 32.92 16.48
C ASN A 145 -16.44 32.09 16.02
N LEU A 146 -15.23 32.37 16.54
CA LEU A 146 -14.05 31.56 16.23
C LEU A 146 -14.22 30.16 16.84
N GLY A 147 -14.17 29.11 16.03
CA GLY A 147 -14.21 27.72 16.44
C GLY A 147 -12.85 27.03 16.34
N SER A 148 -12.86 25.71 16.57
CA SER A 148 -11.67 24.85 16.44
C SER A 148 -11.20 24.69 14.98
N GLU A 149 -12.11 24.82 14.01
CA GLU A 149 -11.83 24.78 12.57
C GLU A 149 -10.87 25.90 12.15
N GLU A 150 -11.19 27.14 12.52
CA GLU A 150 -10.37 28.29 12.15
C GLU A 150 -8.98 28.24 12.81
N LEU A 151 -8.88 27.73 14.05
CA LEU A 151 -7.61 27.55 14.75
C LEU A 151 -6.72 26.50 14.07
N GLY A 152 -7.32 25.39 13.63
CA GLY A 152 -6.64 24.39 12.81
C GLY A 152 -6.11 24.99 11.52
N GLY A 153 -6.95 25.72 10.78
CA GLY A 153 -6.57 26.37 9.52
C GLY A 153 -5.45 27.41 9.68
N VAL A 154 -5.43 28.17 10.79
CA VAL A 154 -4.32 29.09 11.10
C VAL A 154 -3.02 28.34 11.34
N TYR A 155 -3.05 27.25 12.12
CA TYR A 155 -1.86 26.44 12.37
C TYR A 155 -1.28 25.83 11.10
N GLU A 156 -2.13 25.27 10.23
CA GLU A 156 -1.72 24.70 8.95
C GLU A 156 -1.11 25.75 8.01
N SER A 157 -1.72 26.93 7.96
CA SER A 157 -1.19 28.03 7.16
C SER A 157 0.20 28.48 7.63
N LEU A 158 0.46 28.40 8.94
CA LEU A 158 1.77 28.73 9.51
C LEU A 158 2.83 27.65 9.22
N LEU A 159 2.45 26.37 9.20
CA LEU A 159 3.36 25.29 8.82
C LEU A 159 3.83 25.40 7.36
N ALA A 160 3.07 26.08 6.50
CA ALA A 160 3.43 26.33 5.12
C ALA A 160 4.50 27.43 4.93
N LEU A 161 4.97 28.05 6.01
CA LEU A 161 5.91 29.17 5.98
C LEU A 161 7.22 28.81 6.68
N THR A 162 8.33 28.87 5.96
CA THR A 162 9.67 28.70 6.56
C THR A 162 10.32 30.07 6.78
N PRO A 163 10.80 30.37 8.00
CA PRO A 163 11.56 31.59 8.24
C PRO A 163 12.93 31.52 7.54
N GLN A 164 13.26 32.53 6.75
CA GLN A 164 14.57 32.73 6.16
C GLN A 164 15.20 34.00 6.72
N ILE A 165 16.40 33.86 7.23
CA ILE A 165 17.24 34.97 7.67
C ILE A 165 18.32 35.15 6.60
N SER A 166 18.48 36.37 6.09
CA SER A 166 19.56 36.67 5.15
C SER A 166 20.94 36.41 5.79
N GLY A 167 21.95 36.08 4.98
CA GLY A 167 23.28 35.72 5.49
C GLY A 167 23.99 36.82 6.31
N ASP A 168 23.52 38.06 6.24
CA ASP A 168 23.95 39.21 7.05
C ASP A 168 23.10 39.43 8.31
N GLY A 169 22.09 38.59 8.56
CA GLY A 169 21.16 38.68 9.69
C GLY A 169 20.14 39.82 9.61
N SER A 170 20.12 40.61 8.53
CA SER A 170 19.40 41.89 8.48
C SER A 170 17.95 41.79 7.98
N ARG A 171 17.61 40.71 7.26
CA ARG A 171 16.29 40.49 6.68
C ARG A 171 15.72 39.16 7.12
N PHE A 172 14.52 39.22 7.66
CA PHE A 172 13.69 38.07 7.98
C PHE A 172 12.54 38.03 6.97
N THR A 173 12.48 36.96 6.18
CA THR A 173 11.43 36.75 5.17
C THR A 173 10.85 35.36 5.33
N PHE A 174 9.59 35.18 4.97
CA PHE A 174 9.01 33.85 4.84
C PHE A 174 9.04 33.42 3.37
N ALA A 175 9.51 32.21 3.10
CA ALA A 175 9.38 31.59 1.79
C ALA A 175 8.08 30.77 1.77
N GLU A 176 7.21 31.01 0.78
CA GLU A 176 6.07 30.14 0.51
C GLU A 176 6.55 28.86 -0.16
N LEU A 177 6.15 27.73 0.42
CA LEU A 177 6.54 26.42 -0.06
C LEU A 177 5.75 26.05 -1.33
N ALA A 178 6.47 25.69 -2.40
CA ALA A 178 5.87 25.12 -3.59
C ALA A 178 5.38 23.69 -3.30
N GLY A 179 4.10 23.53 -2.92
CA GLY A 179 3.24 22.34 -3.04
C GLY A 179 3.64 21.01 -2.37
N ASN A 180 4.93 20.75 -2.16
CA ASN A 180 5.45 19.45 -1.71
C ASN A 180 5.59 19.36 -0.19
N GLU A 181 5.79 20.46 0.55
CA GLU A 181 5.94 20.40 2.02
C GLU A 181 4.63 20.37 2.82
N ARG A 182 3.49 20.68 2.19
CA ARG A 182 2.17 20.30 2.74
C ARG A 182 2.02 18.77 2.88
N LYS A 183 2.81 18.00 2.14
CA LYS A 183 2.97 16.54 2.27
C LYS A 183 4.16 16.15 3.16
N THR A 184 4.74 17.05 3.95
CA THR A 184 5.88 16.71 4.82
C THR A 184 5.56 16.95 6.30
N SER A 185 4.55 17.77 6.61
CA SER A 185 3.98 17.86 7.97
C SER A 185 2.80 16.92 8.22
N GLY A 186 2.24 16.29 7.18
CA GLY A 186 1.08 15.40 7.25
C GLY A 186 -0.20 16.00 7.82
N SER A 187 -0.21 17.31 8.10
CA SER A 187 -1.26 17.98 8.88
C SER A 187 -2.35 18.50 7.93
N TYR A 188 -3.34 17.65 7.62
CA TYR A 188 -4.54 18.06 6.89
C TYR A 188 -5.73 18.12 7.83
N TYR A 189 -6.35 19.30 7.90
CA TYR A 189 -7.57 19.51 8.65
C TYR A 189 -8.65 18.60 8.10
N THR A 190 -9.32 17.87 9.01
CA THR A 190 -10.37 16.92 8.63
C THR A 190 -11.72 17.62 8.71
N PRO A 191 -12.49 17.71 7.61
CA PRO A 191 -13.82 18.32 7.65
C PRO A 191 -14.74 17.67 8.69
N ASP A 192 -15.51 18.48 9.42
CA ASP A 192 -16.38 18.02 10.51
C ASP A 192 -17.35 16.92 10.06
N SER A 193 -17.89 16.98 8.83
CA SER A 193 -18.78 15.94 8.31
C SER A 193 -18.15 14.54 8.29
N LEU A 194 -16.83 14.44 8.04
CA LEU A 194 -16.09 13.18 8.08
C LEU A 194 -15.86 12.73 9.53
N VAL A 195 -15.52 13.68 10.41
CA VAL A 195 -15.36 13.43 11.85
C VAL A 195 -16.65 12.89 12.44
N GLN A 196 -17.80 13.52 12.18
CA GLN A 196 -19.10 13.05 12.66
C GLN A 196 -19.41 11.63 12.17
N CYS A 197 -19.08 11.29 10.92
CA CYS A 197 -19.29 9.94 10.41
C CYS A 197 -18.43 8.89 11.15
N LEU A 198 -17.20 9.23 11.52
CA LEU A 198 -16.33 8.35 12.32
C LEU A 198 -16.80 8.27 13.79
N LEU A 199 -17.29 9.37 14.36
CA LEU A 199 -17.89 9.37 15.69
C LEU A 199 -19.15 8.49 15.73
N ASP A 200 -19.99 8.52 14.68
CA ASP A 200 -21.20 7.70 14.58
C ASP A 200 -20.89 6.20 14.49
N SER A 201 -19.80 5.80 13.85
CA SER A 201 -19.44 4.39 13.63
C SER A 201 -18.50 3.81 14.69
N ALA A 202 -17.62 4.63 15.28
CA ALA A 202 -16.66 4.23 16.31
C ALA A 202 -17.12 4.60 17.73
N LEU A 203 -17.31 5.89 18.04
CA LEU A 203 -17.54 6.35 19.42
C LEU A 203 -18.98 6.12 19.90
N GLY A 204 -19.99 6.44 19.09
CA GLY A 204 -21.40 6.30 19.43
C GLY A 204 -21.76 4.90 19.97
N PRO A 205 -21.41 3.82 19.26
CA PRO A 205 -21.67 2.45 19.73
C PRO A 205 -20.94 2.10 21.04
N VAL A 206 -19.73 2.63 21.27
CA VAL A 206 -18.99 2.44 22.53
C VAL A 206 -19.71 3.14 23.68
N VAL A 207 -20.22 4.35 23.46
CA VAL A 207 -21.02 5.09 24.46
C VAL A 207 -22.31 4.33 24.78
N GLU A 208 -23.04 3.90 23.74
CA GLU A 208 -24.30 3.15 23.89
C GLU A 208 -24.12 1.85 24.67
N GLU A 209 -23.07 1.07 24.38
CA GLU A 209 -22.75 -0.14 25.12
C GLU A 209 -22.38 0.17 26.58
N THR A 210 -21.63 1.25 26.80
CA THR A 210 -21.16 1.65 28.13
C THR A 210 -22.28 2.04 29.07
N ILE A 211 -23.27 2.78 28.58
CA ILE A 211 -24.43 3.22 29.38
C ILE A 211 -25.59 2.21 29.37
N LYS A 212 -25.49 1.13 28.60
CA LYS A 212 -26.53 0.09 28.49
C LYS A 212 -26.90 -0.43 29.87
N ASN A 213 -28.20 -0.40 30.18
CA ASN A 213 -28.78 -0.83 31.46
C ASN A 213 -28.29 -0.04 32.70
N LYS A 214 -27.73 1.16 32.52
CA LYS A 214 -27.35 2.07 33.62
C LYS A 214 -28.18 3.35 33.55
N SER A 215 -28.40 4.00 34.68
CA SER A 215 -29.10 5.29 34.76
C SER A 215 -28.58 6.15 35.91
N GLY A 216 -28.88 7.45 35.87
CA GLY A 216 -28.44 8.40 36.89
C GLY A 216 -26.92 8.40 37.10
N VAL A 217 -26.51 8.37 38.36
CA VAL A 217 -25.09 8.45 38.78
C VAL A 217 -24.24 7.31 38.23
N ASP A 218 -24.79 6.11 38.09
CA ASP A 218 -24.04 4.96 37.56
C ASP A 218 -23.73 5.10 36.06
N ALA A 219 -24.67 5.69 35.30
CA ALA A 219 -24.44 6.01 33.89
C ALA A 219 -23.42 7.14 33.72
N GLU A 220 -23.49 8.17 34.57
CA GLU A 220 -22.53 9.27 34.59
C GLU A 220 -21.10 8.79 34.89
N LYS A 221 -20.91 7.99 35.95
CA LYS A 221 -19.61 7.40 36.29
C LYS A 221 -19.07 6.52 35.17
N ALA A 222 -19.94 5.72 34.54
CA ALA A 222 -19.53 4.86 33.43
C ALA A 222 -19.06 5.68 32.22
N LEU A 223 -19.78 6.74 31.87
CA LEU A 223 -19.43 7.60 30.74
C LEU A 223 -18.13 8.37 30.99
N LEU A 224 -17.95 8.95 32.19
CA LEU A 224 -16.71 9.65 32.56
C LEU A 224 -15.49 8.71 32.68
N SER A 225 -15.72 7.39 32.78
CA SER A 225 -14.64 6.40 32.81
C SER A 225 -14.10 5.99 31.43
N LEU A 226 -14.77 6.42 30.35
CA LEU A 226 -14.37 6.16 28.97
C LEU A 226 -13.05 6.86 28.64
N LYS A 227 -12.20 6.17 27.87
CA LYS A 227 -10.88 6.66 27.46
C LYS A 227 -10.83 6.72 25.93
N VAL A 228 -10.83 7.93 25.38
CA VAL A 228 -10.83 8.22 23.93
C VAL A 228 -9.50 8.85 23.56
N CYS A 229 -8.77 8.27 22.60
CA CYS A 229 -7.42 8.70 22.24
C CYS A 229 -7.30 9.14 20.78
N ASP A 230 -6.52 10.19 20.52
CA ASP A 230 -5.96 10.49 19.19
C ASP A 230 -4.42 10.43 19.23
N PRO A 231 -3.77 9.44 18.58
CA PRO A 231 -2.32 9.25 18.64
C PRO A 231 -1.52 10.16 17.70
N ALA A 232 -2.20 11.02 16.92
CA ALA A 232 -1.61 12.04 16.07
C ALA A 232 -2.50 13.30 16.10
N VAL A 233 -2.66 13.84 17.32
CA VAL A 233 -3.79 14.72 17.68
C VAL A 233 -3.86 16.04 16.92
N GLY A 234 -2.74 16.55 16.40
CA GLY A 234 -2.71 17.81 15.66
C GLY A 234 -3.34 18.96 16.46
N SER A 235 -4.25 19.71 15.86
CA SER A 235 -4.99 20.80 16.51
C SER A 235 -6.10 20.33 17.47
N GLY A 236 -6.34 19.03 17.59
CA GLY A 236 -7.33 18.44 18.49
C GLY A 236 -8.73 18.28 17.91
N HIS A 237 -8.93 18.41 16.59
CA HIS A 237 -10.27 18.45 16.00
C HIS A 237 -11.13 17.19 16.28
N PHE A 238 -10.53 15.99 16.21
CA PHE A 238 -11.22 14.74 16.59
C PHE A 238 -11.58 14.70 18.08
N LEU A 239 -10.68 15.15 18.96
CA LEU A 239 -10.94 15.19 20.40
C LEU A 239 -12.01 16.21 20.76
N VAL A 240 -12.05 17.38 20.10
CA VAL A 240 -13.12 18.36 20.25
C VAL A 240 -14.46 17.75 19.84
N GLY A 241 -14.54 17.10 18.67
CA GLY A 241 -15.75 16.39 18.23
C GLY A 241 -16.20 15.30 19.21
N ALA A 242 -15.26 14.49 19.71
CA ALA A 242 -15.53 13.49 20.74
C ALA A 242 -16.01 14.12 22.06
N ALA A 243 -15.42 15.25 22.47
CA ALA A 243 -15.79 16.00 23.66
C ALA A 243 -17.26 16.41 23.60
N HIS A 244 -17.67 17.07 22.51
CA HIS A 244 -19.05 17.49 22.30
C HIS A 244 -20.02 16.29 22.30
N ARG A 245 -19.65 15.19 21.63
CA ARG A 245 -20.49 13.98 21.58
C ARG A 245 -20.72 13.40 22.96
N LEU A 246 -19.66 13.17 23.74
CA LEU A 246 -19.74 12.66 25.10
C LEU A 246 -20.48 13.63 26.03
N ALA A 247 -20.22 14.93 25.91
CA ALA A 247 -20.88 15.98 26.70
C ALA A 247 -22.39 16.03 26.46
N HIS A 248 -22.86 15.83 25.22
CA HIS A 248 -24.29 15.73 24.94
C HIS A 248 -24.95 14.55 25.66
N HIS A 249 -24.31 13.38 25.67
CA HIS A 249 -24.81 12.22 26.40
C HIS A 249 -24.81 12.45 27.91
N LEU A 250 -23.72 12.99 28.46
CA LEU A 250 -23.58 13.30 29.89
C LEU A 250 -24.59 14.36 30.35
N ALA A 251 -24.74 15.46 29.60
CA ALA A 251 -25.69 16.52 29.89
C ALA A 251 -27.13 16.00 29.88
N ARG A 252 -27.47 15.10 28.94
CA ARG A 252 -28.79 14.44 28.92
C ARG A 252 -29.02 13.58 30.16
N ILE A 253 -28.03 12.79 30.59
CA ILE A 253 -28.13 11.97 31.80
C ILE A 253 -28.38 12.86 33.03
N ARG A 254 -27.64 13.97 33.15
CA ARG A 254 -27.77 14.94 34.24
C ARG A 254 -29.13 15.67 34.22
N ALA A 255 -29.57 16.15 33.05
CA ALA A 255 -30.86 16.83 32.89
C ALA A 255 -32.03 15.92 33.32
N VAL A 256 -32.05 14.66 32.85
CA VAL A 256 -33.06 13.67 33.24
C VAL A 256 -33.04 13.41 34.74
N ALA A 257 -31.85 13.35 35.37
CA ALA A 257 -31.74 13.19 36.82
C ALA A 257 -32.31 14.39 37.61
N HIS A 258 -32.32 15.58 37.02
CA HIS A 258 -32.95 16.79 37.58
C HIS A 258 -34.42 16.98 37.18
N GLY A 259 -35.02 16.04 36.43
CA GLY A 259 -36.41 16.13 35.97
C GLY A 259 -36.61 17.07 34.77
N GLU A 260 -35.54 17.46 34.08
CA GLU A 260 -35.57 18.28 32.88
C GLU A 260 -35.62 17.39 31.62
N SER A 261 -36.40 17.79 30.61
CA SER A 261 -36.49 17.06 29.34
C SER A 261 -35.30 17.34 28.41
N GLU A 262 -34.67 18.52 28.53
CA GLU A 262 -33.53 18.94 27.73
C GLU A 262 -32.49 19.65 28.60
N PRO A 263 -31.18 19.46 28.33
CA PRO A 263 -30.13 20.08 29.11
C PRO A 263 -30.03 21.59 28.86
N SER A 264 -29.96 22.38 29.93
CA SER A 264 -29.67 23.81 29.84
C SER A 264 -28.22 24.08 29.40
N PRO A 265 -27.90 25.26 28.80
CA PRO A 265 -26.53 25.60 28.41
C PRO A 265 -25.48 25.47 29.53
N PRO A 266 -25.75 25.86 30.80
CA PRO A 266 -24.81 25.63 31.90
C PRO A 266 -24.55 24.15 32.20
N VAL A 267 -25.58 23.30 32.16
CA VAL A 267 -25.45 21.85 32.36
C VAL A 267 -24.58 21.23 31.27
N TYR A 268 -24.76 21.68 30.02
CA TYR A 268 -23.92 21.25 28.91
C TYR A 268 -22.46 21.70 29.06
N GLN A 269 -22.21 22.97 29.39
CA GLN A 269 -20.84 23.48 29.63
C GLN A 269 -20.13 22.72 30.74
N SER A 270 -20.81 22.46 31.86
CA SER A 270 -20.26 21.64 32.94
C SER A 270 -19.98 20.21 32.50
N ALA A 271 -20.87 19.58 31.73
CA ALA A 271 -20.64 18.24 31.18
C ALA A 271 -19.44 18.22 30.22
N LEU A 272 -19.28 19.24 29.38
CA LEU A 272 -18.17 19.36 28.44
C LEU A 272 -16.83 19.51 29.15
N ARG A 273 -16.79 20.33 30.21
CA ARG A 273 -15.61 20.45 31.07
C ARG A 273 -15.23 19.11 31.69
N ASP A 274 -16.19 18.40 32.27
CA ASP A 274 -15.91 17.12 32.94
C ASP A 274 -15.42 16.06 31.95
N VAL A 275 -16.00 15.98 30.75
CA VAL A 275 -15.54 15.08 29.69
C VAL A 275 -14.09 15.39 29.30
N ILE A 276 -13.75 16.67 29.09
CA ILE A 276 -12.38 17.08 28.74
C ILE A 276 -11.39 16.71 29.84
N GLY A 277 -11.78 16.87 31.11
CA GLY A 277 -10.95 16.55 32.27
C GLY A 277 -10.72 15.05 32.52
N HIS A 278 -11.57 14.15 32.01
CA HIS A 278 -11.55 12.73 32.39
C HIS A 278 -11.40 11.73 31.22
N CYS A 279 -11.83 12.09 30.01
CA CYS A 279 -12.04 11.10 28.94
C CYS A 279 -11.06 11.19 27.76
N LEU A 280 -10.45 12.35 27.50
CA LEU A 280 -9.78 12.62 26.23
C LEU A 280 -8.26 12.54 26.37
N TYR A 281 -7.61 11.79 25.47
CA TYR A 281 -6.17 11.55 25.44
C TYR A 281 -5.62 11.88 24.06
N GLY A 282 -4.39 12.39 23.99
CA GLY A 282 -3.79 12.82 22.75
C GLY A 282 -2.28 12.69 22.77
N VAL A 283 -1.68 12.34 21.64
CA VAL A 283 -0.23 12.36 21.46
C VAL A 283 0.11 13.05 20.15
N ASP A 284 1.12 13.91 20.17
CA ASP A 284 1.71 14.47 18.95
C ASP A 284 3.23 14.53 19.06
N VAL A 285 3.91 14.36 17.93
CA VAL A 285 5.36 14.55 17.85
C VAL A 285 5.72 16.03 17.96
N SER A 286 4.86 16.93 17.50
CA SER A 286 5.02 18.38 17.56
C SER A 286 4.55 18.93 18.92
N PRO A 287 5.44 19.56 19.71
CA PRO A 287 5.03 20.19 20.97
C PRO A 287 3.97 21.28 20.73
N MET A 288 4.06 21.98 19.60
CA MET A 288 3.12 23.04 19.27
C MET A 288 1.71 22.50 18.97
N ALA A 289 1.62 21.35 18.29
CA ALA A 289 0.34 20.71 18.01
C ALA A 289 -0.34 20.26 19.32
N ALA A 290 0.40 19.59 20.21
CA ALA A 290 -0.09 19.21 21.53
C ALA A 290 -0.60 20.42 22.35
N GLU A 291 0.14 21.55 22.35
CA GLU A 291 -0.32 22.79 22.98
C GLU A 291 -1.58 23.37 22.31
N LEU A 292 -1.65 23.34 20.99
CA LEU A 292 -2.82 23.82 20.24
C LEU A 292 -4.06 22.99 20.56
N CYS A 293 -3.93 21.67 20.63
CA CYS A 293 -5.01 20.78 21.06
C CYS A 293 -5.54 21.19 22.45
N LYS A 294 -4.65 21.44 23.42
CA LYS A 294 -5.06 21.90 24.76
C LYS A 294 -5.81 23.23 24.70
N VAL A 295 -5.31 24.20 23.92
CA VAL A 295 -5.97 25.50 23.73
C VAL A 295 -7.36 25.35 23.10
N SER A 296 -7.51 24.51 22.07
CA SER A 296 -8.79 24.24 21.42
C SER A 296 -9.81 23.67 22.41
N LEU A 297 -9.42 22.66 23.20
CA LEU A 297 -10.29 22.06 24.21
C LEU A 297 -10.70 23.07 25.31
N TRP A 298 -9.77 23.90 25.77
CA TRP A 298 -10.05 24.92 26.78
C TRP A 298 -10.98 26.02 26.27
N LEU A 299 -10.93 26.38 24.99
CA LEU A 299 -11.81 27.39 24.39
C LEU A 299 -13.27 26.95 24.35
N ASP A 300 -13.52 25.65 24.16
CA ASP A 300 -14.86 25.09 24.14
C ASP A 300 -15.39 24.79 25.56
N ALA A 301 -14.51 24.44 26.51
CA ALA A 301 -14.87 24.13 27.90
C ALA A 301 -14.73 25.31 28.89
N LEU A 302 -14.59 26.56 28.42
CA LEU A 302 -14.44 27.71 29.31
C LEU A 302 -15.70 27.94 30.15
N GLU A 303 -15.59 27.69 31.46
CA GLU A 303 -16.66 27.89 32.44
C GLU A 303 -16.35 29.11 33.33
N PRO A 304 -17.25 30.12 33.42
CA PRO A 304 -17.00 31.34 34.19
C PRO A 304 -16.64 31.08 35.65
N GLY A 305 -15.52 31.64 36.11
CA GLY A 305 -15.07 31.55 37.50
C GLY A 305 -14.31 30.26 37.87
N LYS A 306 -14.21 29.28 36.97
CA LYS A 306 -13.42 28.05 37.19
C LYS A 306 -12.06 28.12 36.47
N PRO A 307 -11.02 27.42 36.97
CA PRO A 307 -9.73 27.33 36.29
C PRO A 307 -9.82 26.50 35.01
N LEU A 308 -8.78 26.43 34.19
CA LEU A 308 -8.70 25.48 33.08
C LEU A 308 -8.30 24.10 33.62
N SER A 309 -8.92 23.03 33.11
CA SER A 309 -8.56 21.66 33.49
C SER A 309 -7.10 21.36 33.14
N PHE A 310 -6.40 20.65 34.02
CA PHE A 310 -5.02 20.24 33.80
C PHE A 310 -4.97 19.08 32.79
N LEU A 311 -4.36 19.30 31.62
CA LEU A 311 -4.39 18.34 30.51
C LEU A 311 -3.05 17.67 30.20
N ASP A 312 -1.95 18.01 30.87
CA ASP A 312 -0.62 17.51 30.47
C ASP A 312 -0.44 16.00 30.69
N HIS A 313 -1.15 15.42 31.67
CA HIS A 313 -1.21 13.97 31.85
C HIS A 313 -2.03 13.23 30.77
N HIS A 314 -2.86 13.94 30.00
CA HIS A 314 -3.73 13.37 28.95
C HIS A 314 -3.25 13.70 27.53
N ILE A 315 -2.70 14.89 27.31
CA ILE A 315 -2.17 15.38 26.04
C ILE A 315 -0.64 15.43 26.14
N ARG A 316 0.02 14.45 25.52
CA ARG A 316 1.46 14.20 25.66
C ARG A 316 2.22 14.52 24.37
N VAL A 317 3.51 14.86 24.52
CA VAL A 317 4.43 15.02 23.39
C VAL A 317 5.29 13.77 23.24
N GLY A 318 5.34 13.19 22.04
CA GLY A 318 6.15 12.01 21.73
C GLY A 318 5.88 11.44 20.35
N ASN A 319 6.78 10.60 19.85
CA ASN A 319 6.55 9.84 18.63
C ASN A 319 5.72 8.59 18.96
N SER A 320 4.42 8.66 18.71
CA SER A 320 3.44 7.61 19.01
C SER A 320 3.75 6.25 18.36
N LEU A 321 4.55 6.22 17.29
CA LEU A 321 4.97 5.01 16.60
C LEU A 321 6.27 4.39 17.15
N LEU A 322 7.18 5.21 17.69
CA LEU A 322 8.48 4.75 18.15
C LEU A 322 8.46 4.49 19.66
N GLY A 323 8.32 3.23 20.03
CA GLY A 323 8.41 2.80 21.42
C GLY A 323 8.31 1.28 21.56
N VAL A 324 8.36 0.79 22.79
CA VAL A 324 8.26 -0.64 23.12
C VAL A 324 7.02 -0.95 23.98
N THR A 325 6.55 -2.18 23.94
CA THR A 325 5.53 -2.74 24.84
C THR A 325 6.18 -3.64 25.90
N PRO A 326 5.54 -3.88 27.06
CA PRO A 326 6.08 -4.78 28.08
C PRO A 326 6.46 -6.16 27.51
N ASP A 327 5.61 -6.75 26.66
CA ASP A 327 5.87 -8.04 26.01
C ASP A 327 7.14 -8.05 25.15
N LEU A 328 7.43 -6.95 24.45
CA LEU A 328 8.64 -6.82 23.62
C LEU A 328 9.89 -6.65 24.48
N VAL A 329 9.80 -5.94 25.60
CA VAL A 329 10.91 -5.84 26.57
C VAL A 329 11.23 -7.22 27.14
N VAL A 330 10.21 -7.99 27.53
CA VAL A 330 10.35 -9.35 28.07
C VAL A 330 10.96 -10.31 27.04
N LYS A 331 10.59 -10.19 25.75
CA LYS A 331 11.19 -10.98 24.64
C LYS A 331 12.66 -10.62 24.39
N GLY A 332 13.13 -9.48 24.89
CA GLY A 332 14.48 -8.97 24.71
C GLY A 332 14.74 -8.32 23.35
N ILE A 333 15.98 -7.89 23.11
CA ILE A 333 16.37 -7.22 21.86
C ILE A 333 16.43 -8.28 20.73
N PRO A 334 15.66 -8.10 19.64
CA PRO A 334 15.73 -9.01 18.50
C PRO A 334 17.06 -8.88 17.78
N ASP A 335 17.54 -9.99 17.20
CA ASP A 335 18.83 -10.01 16.48
C ASP A 335 18.84 -9.10 15.25
N ASP A 336 17.65 -8.78 14.74
CA ASP A 336 17.48 -7.89 13.60
C ASP A 336 17.72 -6.42 13.96
N ALA A 337 17.77 -6.03 15.24
CA ALA A 337 18.22 -4.71 15.68
C ALA A 337 19.66 -4.39 15.24
N PHE A 338 20.45 -5.43 14.92
CA PHE A 338 21.84 -5.33 14.47
C PHE A 338 22.01 -5.43 12.95
N LYS A 339 20.94 -5.33 12.14
CA LYS A 339 21.13 -5.09 10.69
C LYS A 339 21.75 -3.70 10.50
N PRO A 340 22.76 -3.55 9.63
CA PRO A 340 23.45 -2.27 9.43
C PRO A 340 22.52 -1.25 8.75
N ILE A 341 22.52 -0.03 9.27
CA ILE A 341 21.94 1.17 8.67
C ILE A 341 23.04 2.19 8.35
N GLU A 342 22.70 3.30 7.69
CA GLU A 342 23.64 4.35 7.28
C GLU A 342 24.59 4.76 8.41
N GLY A 343 25.90 4.69 8.16
CA GLY A 343 26.95 4.99 9.14
C GLY A 343 27.36 3.87 10.12
N ASP A 344 26.72 2.68 10.10
CA ASP A 344 27.14 1.53 10.92
C ASP A 344 28.31 0.72 10.31
N ASP A 345 29.19 0.19 11.15
CA ASP A 345 30.22 -0.76 10.75
C ASP A 345 29.65 -2.19 10.66
N ARG A 346 29.69 -2.80 9.46
CA ARG A 346 29.13 -4.14 9.22
C ARG A 346 29.76 -5.24 10.08
N LYS A 347 31.06 -5.14 10.42
CA LYS A 347 31.71 -6.12 11.30
C LYS A 347 31.25 -5.95 12.75
N ALA A 348 31.15 -4.71 13.24
CA ALA A 348 30.60 -4.41 14.56
C ALA A 348 29.18 -4.97 14.71
N CYS A 349 28.32 -4.75 13.71
CA CYS A 349 26.96 -5.31 13.66
C CYS A 349 26.95 -6.83 13.81
N GLY A 350 27.79 -7.55 13.05
CA GLY A 350 27.87 -9.01 13.11
C GLY A 350 28.29 -9.54 14.49
N GLU A 351 29.20 -8.85 15.17
CA GLU A 351 29.71 -9.25 16.49
C GLU A 351 28.73 -8.92 17.62
N LEU A 352 28.13 -7.74 17.59
CA LEU A 352 27.08 -7.35 18.55
C LEU A 352 25.87 -8.29 18.43
N ARG A 353 25.50 -8.72 17.21
CA ARG A 353 24.45 -9.72 16.99
C ARG A 353 24.78 -11.05 17.68
N LYS A 354 26.01 -11.56 17.55
CA LYS A 354 26.44 -12.80 18.23
C LYS A 354 26.39 -12.64 19.75
N ARG A 355 26.88 -11.51 20.27
CA ARG A 355 26.85 -11.19 21.69
C ARG A 355 25.42 -11.13 22.23
N ASN A 356 24.54 -10.40 21.55
CA ASN A 356 23.12 -10.30 21.89
C ASN A 356 22.44 -11.67 21.96
N LYS A 357 22.66 -12.52 20.96
CA LYS A 357 22.10 -13.88 20.90
C LYS A 357 22.53 -14.74 22.09
N ASN A 358 23.77 -14.58 22.57
CA ASN A 358 24.25 -15.28 23.76
C ASN A 358 23.64 -14.73 25.05
N GLU A 359 23.52 -13.41 25.16
CA GLU A 359 22.97 -12.70 26.33
C GLU A 359 21.45 -12.86 26.48
N ARG A 360 20.69 -13.03 25.38
CA ARG A 360 19.22 -13.23 25.37
C ARG A 360 18.74 -14.54 25.97
N LYS A 361 19.64 -15.47 26.32
CA LYS A 361 19.26 -16.71 27.00
C LYS A 361 18.79 -16.50 28.46
N GLY A 362 18.89 -15.29 29.01
CA GLY A 362 18.51 -15.01 30.40
C GLY A 362 17.76 -13.70 30.59
N LEU A 363 16.43 -13.79 30.58
CA LEU A 363 15.48 -13.03 31.39
C LEU A 363 14.26 -13.96 31.55
N GLY A 364 14.02 -14.43 32.79
CA GLY A 364 13.05 -15.49 33.07
C GLY A 364 11.65 -14.98 33.48
N PRO A 365 10.76 -15.89 33.89
CA PRO A 365 9.40 -15.57 34.38
C PRO A 365 9.36 -14.59 35.56
N LEU A 366 10.43 -14.55 36.38
CA LEU A 366 10.54 -13.65 37.53
C LEU A 366 10.62 -12.17 37.13
N PHE A 367 11.29 -11.86 36.01
CA PHE A 367 11.37 -10.49 35.49
C PHE A 367 10.00 -10.01 34.98
N ALA A 368 9.28 -10.86 34.24
CA ALA A 368 7.93 -10.55 33.76
C ALA A 368 6.95 -10.28 34.91
N LYS A 369 7.01 -11.06 35.99
CA LYS A 369 6.17 -10.83 37.17
C LYS A 369 6.49 -9.49 37.87
N HIS A 370 7.77 -9.16 37.98
CA HIS A 370 8.19 -7.89 38.58
C HIS A 370 7.78 -6.67 37.71
N GLU A 371 7.83 -6.84 36.38
CA GLU A 371 7.29 -5.87 35.41
C GLU A 371 5.81 -5.58 35.65
N GLU A 372 4.99 -6.63 35.77
CA GLU A 372 3.55 -6.50 36.03
C GLU A 372 3.24 -5.78 37.36
N GLU A 373 3.98 -6.11 38.43
CA GLU A 373 3.78 -5.50 39.75
C GLU A 373 4.06 -3.98 39.74
N ILE A 374 5.13 -3.54 39.07
CA ILE A 374 5.44 -2.10 38.94
C ILE A 374 4.40 -1.41 38.06
N GLN A 375 4.00 -2.04 36.95
CA GLN A 375 2.98 -1.49 36.07
C GLN A 375 1.65 -1.25 36.80
N ALA A 376 1.23 -2.18 37.67
CA ALA A 376 0.04 -2.03 38.49
C ALA A 376 0.14 -0.88 39.50
N LYS A 377 1.33 -0.64 40.08
CA LYS A 377 1.58 0.52 40.95
C LYS A 377 1.47 1.83 40.18
N LEU A 378 2.08 1.90 38.99
CA LEU A 378 2.02 3.08 38.13
C LEU A 378 0.57 3.39 37.72
N ALA A 379 -0.21 2.38 37.36
CA ALA A 379 -1.63 2.53 37.05
C ALA A 379 -2.46 3.04 38.24
N THR A 380 -2.19 2.54 39.45
CA THR A 380 -2.87 3.00 40.67
C THR A 380 -2.54 4.47 40.96
N ALA A 381 -1.28 4.87 40.79
CA ALA A 381 -0.86 6.26 40.99
C ALA A 381 -1.49 7.21 39.96
N ALA A 382 -1.59 6.79 38.69
CA ALA A 382 -2.26 7.57 37.66
C ALA A 382 -3.78 7.67 37.87
N ALA A 383 -4.44 6.58 38.28
CA ALA A 383 -5.86 6.63 38.64
C ALA A 383 -6.13 7.57 39.83
N ALA A 384 -5.24 7.59 40.84
CA ALA A 384 -5.33 8.53 41.95
C ALA A 384 -5.11 10.00 41.53
N LEU A 385 -4.38 10.24 40.44
CA LEU A 385 -4.24 11.56 39.83
C LEU A 385 -5.53 12.00 39.12
N GLU A 386 -6.23 11.07 38.46
CA GLU A 386 -7.52 11.34 37.80
C GLU A 386 -8.61 11.74 38.79
N GLU A 387 -8.65 11.12 39.98
CA GLU A 387 -9.65 11.40 41.01
C GLU A 387 -9.46 12.76 41.72
N LEU A 388 -8.35 13.46 41.50
CA LEU A 388 -8.15 14.79 42.08
C LEU A 388 -9.10 15.82 41.46
N PRO A 389 -9.69 16.70 42.28
CA PRO A 389 -10.54 17.77 41.77
C PRO A 389 -9.75 18.72 40.86
N ASP A 390 -10.46 19.45 40.01
CA ASP A 390 -9.91 20.49 39.14
C ASP A 390 -10.80 21.75 39.14
N ASN A 391 -11.56 21.94 40.23
CA ASN A 391 -12.56 23.00 40.36
C ASN A 391 -11.96 24.31 40.88
N ARG A 392 -10.83 24.23 41.59
CA ARG A 392 -10.11 25.38 42.14
C ARG A 392 -8.68 25.44 41.62
N PRO A 393 -8.07 26.63 41.59
CA PRO A 393 -6.68 26.79 41.16
C PRO A 393 -5.68 26.00 42.02
N GLU A 394 -5.95 25.89 43.32
CA GLU A 394 -5.16 25.08 44.25
C GLU A 394 -5.20 23.60 43.84
N ASP A 395 -6.35 23.11 43.37
CA ASP A 395 -6.51 21.74 42.91
C ASP A 395 -5.69 21.47 41.63
N ILE A 396 -5.67 22.43 40.70
CA ILE A 396 -4.84 22.37 39.48
C ILE A 396 -3.36 22.31 39.82
N HIS A 397 -2.88 23.20 40.70
CA HIS A 397 -1.48 23.17 41.14
C HIS A 397 -1.13 21.88 41.88
N GLN A 398 -2.05 21.34 42.67
CA GLN A 398 -1.85 20.05 43.34
C GLN A 398 -1.74 18.92 42.32
N LYS A 399 -2.59 18.91 41.28
CA LYS A 399 -2.55 17.92 40.19
C LYS A 399 -1.26 18.03 39.38
N GLU A 400 -0.84 19.23 39.01
CA GLU A 400 0.44 19.50 38.35
C GLU A 400 1.65 19.04 39.20
N SER A 401 1.66 19.37 40.50
CA SER A 401 2.73 18.93 41.41
C SER A 401 2.79 17.42 41.53
N LYS A 402 1.66 16.76 41.78
CA LYS A 402 1.61 15.29 41.90
C LYS A 402 2.01 14.58 40.61
N PHE A 403 1.61 15.12 39.46
CA PHE A 403 2.05 14.58 38.17
C PHE A 403 3.57 14.73 37.98
N GLY A 404 4.12 15.90 38.31
CA GLY A 404 5.57 16.12 38.28
C GLY A 404 6.35 15.28 39.31
N GLU A 405 5.75 14.95 40.46
CA GLU A 405 6.31 14.01 41.43
C GLU A 405 6.28 12.58 40.88
N TYR A 406 5.16 12.17 40.28
CA TYR A 406 4.98 10.87 39.63
C TYR A 406 6.05 10.60 38.57
N GLU A 407 6.31 11.55 37.66
CA GLU A 407 7.32 11.38 36.60
C GLU A 407 8.76 11.37 37.14
N ARG A 408 8.98 11.84 38.37
CA ARG A 408 10.28 11.83 39.06
C ARG A 408 10.45 10.64 39.99
N THR A 409 9.45 9.76 40.11
CA THR A 409 9.59 8.53 40.90
C THR A 409 10.70 7.66 40.32
N GLU A 410 11.42 6.98 41.21
CA GLU A 410 12.52 6.08 40.82
C GLU A 410 12.00 4.94 39.94
N GLU A 411 10.79 4.43 40.25
CA GLU A 411 10.13 3.40 39.46
C GLU A 411 9.84 3.85 38.02
N TYR A 412 9.27 5.05 37.83
CA TYR A 412 8.98 5.57 36.49
C TYR A 412 10.27 5.83 35.71
N ALA A 413 11.25 6.50 36.32
CA ALA A 413 12.52 6.81 35.69
C ALA A 413 13.27 5.55 35.26
N HIS A 414 13.30 4.51 36.11
CA HIS A 414 13.92 3.23 35.80
C HIS A 414 13.23 2.53 34.62
N LYS A 415 11.89 2.43 34.62
CA LYS A 415 11.13 1.81 33.52
C LYS A 415 11.30 2.54 32.22
N LYS A 416 11.26 3.88 32.27
CA LYS A 416 11.50 4.72 31.10
C LYS A 416 12.90 4.48 30.55
N LEU A 417 13.93 4.45 31.39
CA LEU A 417 15.31 4.19 30.96
C LEU A 417 15.46 2.79 30.33
N LEU A 418 14.83 1.76 30.90
CA LEU A 418 14.83 0.41 30.35
C LEU A 418 14.19 0.37 28.95
N ALA A 419 13.03 1.00 28.80
CA ALA A 419 12.28 1.07 27.57
C ALA A 419 13.00 1.92 26.49
N ASP A 420 13.57 3.06 26.88
CA ASP A 420 14.41 3.92 26.03
C ASP A 420 15.64 3.15 25.54
N THR A 421 16.30 2.40 26.43
CA THR A 421 17.49 1.59 26.10
C THR A 421 17.14 0.51 25.09
N TRP A 422 15.97 -0.11 25.21
CA TRP A 422 15.50 -1.12 24.25
C TRP A 422 15.30 -0.51 22.86
N CYS A 423 14.65 0.66 22.76
CA CYS A 423 14.44 1.36 21.50
C CYS A 423 15.76 1.89 20.91
N ALA A 424 16.63 2.44 21.76
CA ALA A 424 17.94 2.95 21.36
C ALA A 424 18.82 1.89 20.71
N ALA A 425 18.65 0.60 21.03
CA ALA A 425 19.40 -0.49 20.40
C ALA A 425 19.26 -0.57 18.88
N PHE A 426 18.13 -0.11 18.34
CA PHE A 426 17.88 -0.08 16.89
C PHE A 426 18.64 1.06 16.22
N VAL A 427 18.65 2.24 16.85
CA VAL A 427 19.11 3.49 16.23
C VAL A 427 20.54 3.90 16.61
N ILE A 428 21.10 3.34 17.70
CA ILE A 428 22.46 3.65 18.13
C ILE A 428 23.49 3.26 17.06
N LYS A 429 24.53 4.09 16.91
CA LYS A 429 25.64 3.85 15.99
C LYS A 429 26.47 2.66 16.43
N LYS A 430 26.63 1.69 15.55
CA LYS A 430 27.36 0.45 15.80
C LYS A 430 28.75 0.56 15.18
N TYR A 431 29.80 0.54 15.99
CA TYR A 431 31.16 0.80 15.51
C TYR A 431 32.21 -0.01 16.28
N LEU A 432 33.41 -0.13 15.70
CA LEU A 432 34.60 -0.68 16.37
C LEU A 432 35.42 0.47 16.97
N ARG A 433 35.64 0.47 18.28
CA ARG A 433 36.50 1.47 18.92
C ARG A 433 37.97 1.33 18.49
N GLU A 434 38.41 0.08 18.29
CA GLU A 434 39.75 -0.25 17.80
C GLU A 434 39.61 -0.95 16.43
N PRO A 435 40.04 -0.32 15.33
CA PRO A 435 40.01 -0.94 14.01
C PRO A 435 40.74 -2.29 14.05
N ASN A 436 40.08 -3.36 13.60
CA ASN A 436 40.54 -4.77 13.60
C ASN A 436 40.41 -5.56 14.91
N ARG A 437 39.89 -4.98 16.00
CA ARG A 437 39.65 -5.73 17.24
C ARG A 437 38.16 -5.99 17.44
N VAL A 438 37.74 -7.22 17.16
CA VAL A 438 36.35 -7.71 17.21
C VAL A 438 35.68 -7.41 18.56
N ASN A 439 36.40 -7.57 19.67
CA ASN A 439 35.91 -7.29 21.03
C ASN A 439 35.73 -5.79 21.35
N SER A 440 36.16 -4.90 20.45
CA SER A 440 36.00 -3.44 20.60
C SER A 440 34.68 -2.91 20.05
N ALA A 441 33.79 -3.79 19.57
CA ALA A 441 32.46 -3.42 19.11
C ALA A 441 31.67 -2.68 20.21
N ARG A 442 31.00 -1.60 19.82
CA ARG A 442 30.17 -0.74 20.68
C ARG A 442 28.77 -0.59 20.10
N GLY A 443 27.80 -0.66 20.99
CA GLY A 443 26.36 -0.63 20.74
C GLY A 443 25.61 -1.17 21.95
N ILE A 444 24.28 -1.13 21.92
CA ILE A 444 23.43 -1.69 22.98
C ILE A 444 23.13 -3.15 22.66
N THR A 445 23.23 -4.01 23.67
CA THR A 445 22.94 -5.46 23.59
C THR A 445 22.09 -5.87 24.77
N GLN A 446 21.53 -7.08 24.71
CA GLN A 446 20.70 -7.62 25.79
C GLN A 446 21.39 -7.58 27.16
N GLY A 447 22.72 -7.72 27.25
CA GLY A 447 23.46 -7.59 28.51
C GLY A 447 23.22 -6.24 29.22
N HIS A 448 23.08 -5.14 28.47
CA HIS A 448 22.80 -3.82 29.04
C HIS A 448 21.38 -3.74 29.62
N LEU A 449 20.39 -4.37 28.96
CA LEU A 449 19.04 -4.49 29.52
C LEU A 449 19.01 -5.39 30.75
N ASN A 450 19.80 -6.48 30.75
CA ASN A 450 19.90 -7.38 31.90
C ASN A 450 20.56 -6.69 33.11
N ASP A 451 21.52 -5.80 32.86
CA ASP A 451 22.13 -4.97 33.90
C ASP A 451 21.11 -4.01 34.51
N LEU A 452 20.37 -3.26 33.68
CA LEU A 452 19.27 -2.40 34.15
C LEU A 452 18.21 -3.19 34.92
N ALA A 453 17.76 -4.32 34.38
CA ALA A 453 16.78 -5.20 35.03
C ALA A 453 17.26 -5.79 36.38
N SER A 454 18.56 -5.71 36.67
CA SER A 454 19.18 -6.13 37.94
C SER A 454 19.65 -4.93 38.78
N ASP A 455 19.09 -3.74 38.54
CA ASP A 455 19.45 -2.47 39.19
C ASP A 455 20.94 -2.08 39.08
N ARG A 456 21.61 -2.55 38.02
CA ARG A 456 22.99 -2.15 37.70
C ARG A 456 22.97 -1.02 36.67
N PRO A 457 23.63 0.13 36.95
CA PRO A 457 23.58 1.28 36.07
C PRO A 457 24.32 1.02 34.75
N LEU A 458 23.86 1.67 33.69
CA LEU A 458 24.55 1.66 32.40
C LEU A 458 25.91 2.38 32.47
N PRO A 459 26.88 2.00 31.63
CA PRO A 459 28.07 2.83 31.41
C PRO A 459 27.66 4.26 31.01
N LEU A 460 28.33 5.27 31.57
CA LEU A 460 27.97 6.69 31.36
C LEU A 460 27.85 7.08 29.89
N GLU A 461 28.78 6.60 29.04
CA GLU A 461 28.75 6.82 27.58
C GLU A 461 27.45 6.32 26.93
N ILE A 462 26.98 5.13 27.34
CA ILE A 462 25.74 4.54 26.81
C ILE A 462 24.53 5.26 27.38
N HIS A 463 24.54 5.58 28.68
CA HIS A 463 23.44 6.32 29.31
C HIS A 463 23.19 7.67 28.63
N SER A 464 24.23 8.48 28.47
CA SER A 464 24.11 9.79 27.81
C SER A 464 23.69 9.68 26.36
N GLU A 465 24.13 8.63 25.66
CA GLU A 465 23.69 8.39 24.28
C GLU A 465 22.23 7.91 24.20
N VAL A 466 21.75 7.11 25.15
CA VAL A 466 20.33 6.74 25.27
C VAL A 466 19.47 7.98 25.52
N GLU A 467 19.88 8.88 26.42
CA GLU A 467 19.17 10.14 26.68
C GLU A 467 19.11 11.02 25.41
N ARG A 468 20.24 11.15 24.70
CA ARG A 468 20.31 11.92 23.45
C ARG A 468 19.41 11.31 22.36
N LEU A 469 19.41 10.00 22.20
CA LEU A 469 18.59 9.28 21.22
C LEU A 469 17.11 9.30 21.59
N SER A 470 16.76 9.15 22.87
CA SER A 470 15.38 9.28 23.37
C SER A 470 14.84 10.68 23.09
N ALA A 471 15.65 11.73 23.26
CA ALA A 471 15.26 13.10 22.91
C ALA A 471 15.16 13.33 21.39
N GLN A 472 16.08 12.78 20.59
CA GLN A 472 16.09 12.90 19.13
C GLN A 472 14.85 12.23 18.50
N TYR A 473 14.65 10.94 18.79
CA TYR A 473 13.56 10.13 18.22
C TYR A 473 12.24 10.25 18.98
N ARG A 474 12.26 10.91 20.16
CA ARG A 474 11.10 11.12 21.04
C ARG A 474 10.36 9.83 21.36
N PHE A 475 11.08 8.82 21.84
CA PHE A 475 10.49 7.52 22.15
C PHE A 475 9.28 7.66 23.08
N PHE A 476 8.17 7.03 22.70
CA PHE A 476 6.90 7.11 23.42
C PHE A 476 6.41 5.72 23.83
N HIS A 477 6.39 5.49 25.14
CA HIS A 477 6.00 4.23 25.76
C HIS A 477 4.57 4.33 26.31
N TRP A 478 3.60 3.93 25.48
CA TRP A 478 2.16 4.06 25.78
C TRP A 478 1.74 3.55 27.17
N HIS A 479 2.23 2.37 27.56
CA HIS A 479 1.94 1.77 28.86
C HIS A 479 2.51 2.57 30.05
N LEU A 480 3.57 3.35 29.86
CA LEU A 480 4.12 4.24 30.89
C LEU A 480 3.46 5.61 30.87
N ALA A 481 3.11 6.12 29.68
CA ALA A 481 2.50 7.44 29.54
C ALA A 481 1.04 7.47 29.99
N PHE A 482 0.29 6.38 29.77
CA PHE A 482 -1.14 6.25 30.11
C PHE A 482 -1.43 4.91 30.83
N PRO A 483 -0.77 4.63 31.97
CA PRO A 483 -0.85 3.34 32.63
C PRO A 483 -2.28 2.96 33.05
N GLU A 484 -3.14 3.94 33.33
CA GLU A 484 -4.54 3.78 33.69
C GLU A 484 -5.43 3.27 32.55
N ALA A 485 -5.12 3.63 31.29
CA ALA A 485 -5.80 3.05 30.13
C ALA A 485 -5.37 1.60 29.91
N PHE A 486 -4.07 1.31 30.01
CA PHE A 486 -3.52 -0.04 29.81
C PHE A 486 -3.86 -1.00 30.95
N ALA A 487 -4.14 -0.49 32.15
CA ALA A 487 -4.69 -1.30 33.25
C ALA A 487 -6.06 -1.91 32.92
N LYS A 488 -6.84 -1.30 32.02
CA LYS A 488 -8.10 -1.82 31.48
C LYS A 488 -7.94 -2.54 30.13
N GLY A 489 -6.69 -2.79 29.71
CA GLY A 489 -6.36 -3.44 28.44
C GLY A 489 -6.28 -2.49 27.24
N GLY A 490 -6.36 -1.17 27.43
CA GLY A 490 -6.25 -0.17 26.37
C GLY A 490 -7.40 0.84 26.34
N PHE A 491 -7.44 1.67 25.31
CA PHE A 491 -8.46 2.70 25.11
C PHE A 491 -9.80 2.11 24.63
N ASP A 492 -10.90 2.78 24.99
CA ASP A 492 -12.25 2.40 24.56
C ASP A 492 -12.54 2.88 23.13
N CYS A 493 -11.93 3.99 22.72
CA CYS A 493 -12.02 4.47 21.35
C CYS A 493 -10.72 5.15 20.92
N VAL A 494 -10.29 4.90 19.70
CA VAL A 494 -9.14 5.59 19.09
C VAL A 494 -9.60 6.26 17.80
N LEU A 495 -9.36 7.56 17.68
CA LEU A 495 -9.80 8.38 16.55
C LEU A 495 -8.61 9.09 15.92
N GLY A 496 -8.71 9.51 14.66
CA GLY A 496 -7.72 10.42 14.09
C GLY A 496 -7.59 10.39 12.57
N ASN A 497 -6.80 11.33 12.06
CA ASN A 497 -6.32 11.36 10.67
C ASN A 497 -4.78 11.29 10.69
N PRO A 498 -4.18 10.09 10.70
CA PRO A 498 -2.75 9.95 10.76
C PRO A 498 -2.07 10.47 9.47
N PRO A 499 -0.80 10.86 9.54
CA PRO A 499 -0.02 11.33 8.38
C PRO A 499 0.11 10.28 7.26
N TRP A 500 0.09 10.73 5.99
CA TRP A 500 0.09 9.86 4.80
C TRP A 500 1.46 9.69 4.13
N GLU A 501 2.55 10.20 4.73
CA GLU A 501 3.90 10.13 4.14
C GLU A 501 4.56 8.74 4.18
N ARG A 502 5.71 8.64 3.52
CA ARG A 502 6.67 7.54 3.65
C ARG A 502 7.70 7.87 4.73
N VAL A 503 8.10 6.87 5.52
CA VAL A 503 9.21 7.01 6.49
C VAL A 503 10.54 7.30 5.78
N LYS A 504 10.70 6.77 4.55
CA LYS A 504 11.94 6.92 3.79
C LYS A 504 12.16 8.35 3.31
N LEU A 505 13.34 8.89 3.62
CA LEU A 505 13.81 10.18 3.12
C LEU A 505 13.79 10.22 1.59
N GLN A 506 13.03 11.17 1.03
CA GLN A 506 12.94 11.38 -0.40
C GLN A 506 14.04 12.35 -0.85
N GLU A 507 15.11 11.83 -1.47
CA GLU A 507 16.27 12.61 -1.93
C GLU A 507 15.84 13.89 -2.68
N LYS A 508 14.91 13.78 -3.62
CA LYS A 508 14.46 14.91 -4.44
C LYS A 508 13.81 16.00 -3.59
N GLU A 509 12.99 15.64 -2.61
CA GLU A 509 12.29 16.58 -1.74
C GLU A 509 13.29 17.25 -0.80
N TRP A 510 14.16 16.45 -0.18
CA TRP A 510 15.20 16.93 0.74
C TRP A 510 16.16 17.94 0.08
N PHE A 511 16.61 17.64 -1.15
CA PHE A 511 17.51 18.52 -1.91
C PHE A 511 16.79 19.72 -2.56
N SER A 512 15.46 19.73 -2.67
CA SER A 512 14.74 20.77 -3.42
C SER A 512 15.03 22.20 -2.95
N GLN A 513 15.25 22.38 -1.64
CA GLN A 513 15.55 23.68 -1.01
C GLN A 513 17.04 23.90 -0.79
N ARG A 514 17.82 22.82 -0.66
CA ARG A 514 19.25 22.88 -0.31
C ARG A 514 20.15 22.92 -1.54
N SER A 515 19.76 22.21 -2.60
CA SER A 515 20.46 22.15 -3.89
C SER A 515 19.50 21.79 -5.04
N PRO A 516 18.85 22.79 -5.67
CA PRO A 516 17.91 22.58 -6.78
C PRO A 516 18.50 21.82 -7.97
N SER A 517 19.81 21.88 -8.19
CA SER A 517 20.50 21.14 -9.26
C SER A 517 20.50 19.63 -9.01
N ILE A 518 20.70 19.20 -7.75
CA ILE A 518 20.64 17.78 -7.35
C ILE A 518 19.20 17.28 -7.42
N ALA A 519 18.24 18.07 -6.94
CA ALA A 519 16.82 17.72 -6.97
C ALA A 519 16.29 17.50 -8.40
N ASN A 520 16.73 18.32 -9.35
CA ASN A 520 16.31 18.28 -10.75
C ASN A 520 17.25 17.48 -11.67
N ALA A 521 18.08 16.60 -11.11
CA ALA A 521 18.92 15.70 -11.90
C ALA A 521 18.09 14.85 -12.88
N PRO A 522 18.62 14.55 -14.09
CA PRO A 522 17.84 13.93 -15.17
C PRO A 522 17.35 12.50 -14.85
N ASN A 523 18.03 11.80 -13.95
CA ASN A 523 17.64 10.49 -13.45
C ASN A 523 18.25 10.21 -12.07
N ALA A 524 17.82 9.12 -11.42
CA ALA A 524 18.27 8.76 -10.08
C ALA A 524 19.77 8.44 -10.00
N ALA A 525 20.35 7.84 -11.04
CA ALA A 525 21.79 7.52 -11.07
C ALA A 525 22.65 8.78 -11.12
N ALA A 526 22.26 9.78 -11.92
CA ALA A 526 22.90 11.09 -11.97
C ALA A 526 22.82 11.79 -10.61
N ARG A 527 21.64 11.78 -9.96
CA ARG A 527 21.47 12.38 -8.63
C ARG A 527 22.41 11.75 -7.59
N LYS A 528 22.51 10.42 -7.55
CA LYS A 528 23.42 9.72 -6.64
C LYS A 528 24.88 10.13 -6.82
N ARG A 529 25.34 10.30 -8.07
CA ARG A 529 26.69 10.80 -8.35
C ARG A 529 26.87 12.23 -7.81
N MET A 530 25.92 13.11 -8.07
CA MET A 530 25.99 14.50 -7.59
C MET A 530 25.97 14.59 -6.05
N ILE A 531 25.23 13.70 -5.37
CA ILE A 531 25.25 13.59 -3.89
C ILE A 531 26.64 13.16 -3.40
N GLU A 532 27.25 12.17 -4.05
CA GLU A 532 28.60 11.71 -3.71
C GLU A 532 29.65 12.81 -3.90
N ASP A 533 29.52 13.63 -4.95
CA ASP A 533 30.39 14.78 -5.22
C ASP A 533 30.32 15.87 -4.12
N LEU A 534 29.26 15.89 -3.29
CA LEU A 534 29.17 16.78 -2.13
C LEU A 534 30.27 16.53 -1.10
N LYS A 535 30.82 15.30 -1.02
CA LYS A 535 31.94 15.00 -0.12
C LYS A 535 33.13 15.93 -0.32
N ALA A 536 33.36 16.35 -1.56
CA ALA A 536 34.43 17.28 -1.92
C ALA A 536 33.94 18.73 -2.04
N SER A 537 32.73 18.95 -2.59
CA SER A 537 32.23 20.29 -2.92
C SER A 537 31.53 21.02 -1.77
N ASP A 538 30.75 20.30 -0.95
CA ASP A 538 30.09 20.84 0.25
C ASP A 538 29.97 19.73 1.34
N PRO A 539 31.06 19.52 2.12
CA PRO A 539 31.09 18.47 3.13
C PRO A 539 30.07 18.66 4.26
N SER A 540 29.61 19.89 4.49
CA SER A 540 28.61 20.20 5.50
C SER A 540 27.24 19.69 5.07
N LEU A 541 26.83 20.02 3.84
CA LEU A 541 25.56 19.56 3.28
C LEU A 541 25.54 18.02 3.14
N HIS A 542 26.65 17.42 2.74
CA HIS A 542 26.78 15.96 2.69
C HIS A 542 26.59 15.31 4.06
N ARG A 543 27.18 15.89 5.13
CA ARG A 543 27.02 15.37 6.50
C ARG A 543 25.58 15.47 6.97
N GLN A 544 24.93 16.61 6.75
CA GLN A 544 23.51 16.79 7.08
C GLN A 544 22.63 15.75 6.37
N PHE A 545 22.89 15.51 5.08
CA PHE A 545 22.17 14.47 4.33
C PHE A 545 22.34 13.08 4.95
N LEU A 546 23.56 12.71 5.34
CA LEU A 546 23.81 11.41 5.99
C LEU A 546 23.17 11.29 7.37
N ASP A 547 23.21 12.36 8.17
CA ASP A 547 22.60 12.37 9.50
C ASP A 547 21.07 12.23 9.40
N ASP A 548 20.42 12.97 8.51
CA ASP A 548 18.97 12.89 8.25
C ASP A 548 18.59 11.54 7.61
N SER A 549 19.42 11.00 6.71
CA SER A 549 19.22 9.68 6.10
C SER A 549 19.32 8.58 7.16
N ARG A 550 20.28 8.67 8.08
CA ARG A 550 20.42 7.74 9.19
C ARG A 550 19.22 7.82 10.13
N GLU A 551 18.72 9.01 10.42
CA GLU A 551 17.52 9.18 11.25
C GLU A 551 16.32 8.46 10.66
N ALA A 552 15.99 8.74 9.39
CA ALA A 552 14.89 8.08 8.67
C ALA A 552 15.09 6.55 8.55
N GLU A 553 16.32 6.09 8.31
CA GLU A 553 16.63 4.66 8.31
C GLU A 553 16.49 4.04 9.71
N GLY A 554 16.85 4.76 10.76
CA GLY A 554 16.70 4.35 12.15
C GLY A 554 15.24 4.15 12.54
N GLU A 555 14.36 5.08 12.16
CA GLU A 555 12.91 4.94 12.35
C GLU A 555 12.37 3.71 11.62
N SER A 556 12.65 3.60 10.31
CA SER A 556 12.25 2.45 9.49
C SER A 556 12.78 1.14 10.05
N HIS A 557 14.01 1.14 10.59
CA HIS A 557 14.64 -0.04 11.17
C HIS A 557 13.96 -0.48 12.46
N LEU A 558 13.57 0.46 13.34
CA LEU A 558 12.78 0.16 14.53
C LEU A 558 11.38 -0.35 14.14
N LEU A 559 10.66 0.35 13.26
CA LEU A 559 9.31 -0.04 12.84
C LEU A 559 9.28 -1.44 12.21
N ARG A 560 10.28 -1.75 11.38
CA ARG A 560 10.38 -3.03 10.65
C ARG A 560 10.81 -4.20 11.52
N ASN A 561 11.80 -3.99 12.40
CA ASN A 561 12.52 -5.09 13.05
C ASN A 561 12.22 -5.22 14.55
N SER A 562 11.44 -4.30 15.14
CA SER A 562 11.03 -4.37 16.56
C SER A 562 10.05 -5.51 16.85
N GLY A 563 9.30 -5.96 15.85
CA GLY A 563 8.16 -6.86 16.05
C GLY A 563 6.90 -6.17 16.59
N ARG A 564 6.89 -4.84 16.71
CA ARG A 564 5.72 -4.04 17.11
C ARG A 564 4.66 -3.95 16.00
N TYR A 565 5.09 -3.97 14.74
CA TYR A 565 4.23 -3.83 13.56
C TYR A 565 4.36 -5.05 12.62
N PRO A 566 3.98 -6.26 13.06
CA PRO A 566 4.15 -7.48 12.28
C PRO A 566 3.42 -7.48 10.93
N LEU A 567 2.33 -6.70 10.78
CA LEU A 567 1.48 -6.66 9.59
C LEU A 567 1.88 -5.54 8.62
N CYS A 568 2.14 -4.33 9.11
CA CYS A 568 2.41 -3.14 8.30
C CYS A 568 3.88 -2.70 8.27
N GLY A 569 4.75 -3.23 9.13
CA GLY A 569 6.18 -2.90 9.18
C GLY A 569 7.04 -3.53 8.07
N ARG A 570 6.50 -3.73 6.87
CA ARG A 570 7.15 -4.47 5.76
C ARG A 570 7.23 -3.60 4.49
N GLY A 571 8.04 -4.02 3.51
CA GLY A 571 8.16 -3.32 2.23
C GLY A 571 8.70 -1.88 2.37
N ASP A 572 8.27 -0.95 1.52
CA ASP A 572 8.44 0.48 1.74
C ASP A 572 7.32 0.96 2.68
N ILE A 573 7.68 1.35 3.91
CA ILE A 573 6.72 1.65 4.98
C ILE A 573 6.14 3.05 4.78
N ASN A 574 4.81 3.13 4.68
CA ASN A 574 4.05 4.38 4.82
C ASN A 574 3.64 4.58 6.28
N VAL A 575 3.61 5.82 6.73
CA VAL A 575 3.35 6.17 8.13
C VAL A 575 1.91 5.80 8.53
N TYR A 576 0.93 6.06 7.67
CA TYR A 576 -0.48 5.73 7.94
C TYR A 576 -0.73 4.22 8.16
N THR A 577 0.06 3.32 7.56
CA THR A 577 -0.18 1.87 7.68
C THR A 577 0.22 1.35 9.05
N VAL A 578 1.36 1.82 9.59
CA VAL A 578 1.80 1.51 10.95
C VAL A 578 0.97 2.25 12.00
N PHE A 579 0.40 3.42 11.68
CA PHE A 579 -0.65 4.02 12.53
C PHE A 579 -1.91 3.16 12.57
N ALA A 580 -2.40 2.65 11.44
CA ALA A 580 -3.60 1.81 11.42
C ALA A 580 -3.43 0.54 12.29
N GLU A 581 -2.27 -0.13 12.20
CA GLU A 581 -1.91 -1.26 13.08
C GLU A 581 -1.72 -0.82 14.53
N GLY A 582 -1.03 0.30 14.75
CA GLY A 582 -0.81 0.89 16.07
C GLY A 582 -2.13 1.22 16.78
N MET A 583 -3.03 1.96 16.14
CA MET A 583 -4.34 2.34 16.67
C MET A 583 -5.16 1.12 17.11
N ARG A 584 -5.15 0.02 16.33
CA ARG A 584 -5.81 -1.23 16.74
C ARG A 584 -5.16 -1.86 17.98
N SER A 585 -3.82 -1.84 18.06
CA SER A 585 -3.09 -2.38 19.21
C SER A 585 -3.27 -1.58 20.50
N LEU A 586 -3.71 -0.32 20.41
CA LEU A 586 -4.01 0.54 21.55
C LEU A 586 -5.39 0.29 22.17
N LEU A 587 -6.27 -0.45 21.49
CA LEU A 587 -7.63 -0.71 21.94
C LEU A 587 -7.73 -1.84 22.96
N ASN A 588 -8.63 -1.66 23.93
CA ASN A 588 -9.11 -2.78 24.74
C ASN A 588 -10.02 -3.74 23.92
N GLU A 589 -10.42 -4.87 24.53
CA GLU A 589 -11.21 -5.93 23.88
C GLU A 589 -12.54 -5.50 23.24
N ARG A 590 -13.10 -4.37 23.67
CA ARG A 590 -14.40 -3.86 23.17
C ARG A 590 -14.27 -2.54 22.41
N GLY A 591 -13.05 -2.01 22.35
CA GLY A 591 -12.82 -0.69 21.79
C GLY A 591 -12.96 -0.66 20.27
N ARG A 592 -13.12 0.55 19.73
CA ARG A 592 -13.21 0.78 18.28
C ARG A 592 -12.26 1.87 17.82
N VAL A 593 -11.64 1.65 16.66
CA VAL A 593 -10.89 2.68 15.91
C VAL A 593 -11.83 3.30 14.89
N GLY A 594 -11.80 4.63 14.75
CA GLY A 594 -12.37 5.35 13.62
C GLY A 594 -11.36 6.34 13.05
N CYS A 595 -10.81 6.09 11.87
CA CYS A 595 -9.76 6.94 11.30
C CYS A 595 -9.90 7.20 9.80
N VAL A 596 -9.23 8.25 9.33
CA VAL A 596 -9.13 8.60 7.91
C VAL A 596 -7.82 8.04 7.36
N LEU A 597 -7.88 7.15 6.38
CA LEU A 597 -6.69 6.49 5.82
C LEU A 597 -6.71 6.56 4.29
N PRO A 598 -5.56 6.56 3.60
CA PRO A 598 -5.52 6.25 2.18
C PRO A 598 -6.16 4.90 1.88
N SER A 599 -7.00 4.81 0.83
CA SER A 599 -7.76 3.59 0.50
C SER A 599 -6.89 2.39 0.14
N GLY A 600 -5.61 2.63 -0.13
CA GLY A 600 -4.58 1.61 -0.27
C GLY A 600 -4.52 0.64 0.92
N ILE A 601 -4.92 1.06 2.13
CA ILE A 601 -4.95 0.19 3.33
C ILE A 601 -5.69 -1.14 3.09
N ALA A 602 -6.73 -1.13 2.25
CA ALA A 602 -7.55 -2.30 1.95
C ALA A 602 -7.31 -2.91 0.57
N THR A 603 -6.64 -2.18 -0.34
CA THR A 603 -6.58 -2.54 -1.77
C THR A 603 -5.18 -2.85 -2.27
N ASP A 604 -4.14 -2.38 -1.59
CA ASP A 604 -2.74 -2.58 -1.99
C ASP A 604 -2.17 -3.90 -1.46
N ASP A 605 -1.24 -4.50 -2.21
CA ASP A 605 -0.55 -5.72 -1.81
C ASP A 605 0.33 -5.52 -0.56
N THR A 606 0.91 -4.33 -0.37
CA THR A 606 1.79 -4.03 0.76
C THR A 606 1.09 -4.08 2.11
N THR A 607 -0.22 -3.83 2.15
CA THR A 607 -1.05 -3.83 3.37
C THR A 607 -1.95 -5.05 3.45
N LYS A 608 -1.82 -6.02 2.53
CA LYS A 608 -2.70 -7.19 2.47
C LYS A 608 -2.74 -7.98 3.77
N PHE A 609 -1.62 -8.12 4.48
CA PHE A 609 -1.56 -8.87 5.74
C PHE A 609 -2.39 -8.19 6.84
N PHE A 610 -2.40 -6.85 6.87
CA PHE A 610 -3.23 -6.10 7.80
C PHE A 610 -4.71 -6.27 7.47
N PHE A 611 -5.08 -6.08 6.20
CA PHE A 611 -6.47 -6.21 5.80
C PHE A 611 -6.99 -7.65 5.92
N GLN A 612 -6.15 -8.65 5.62
CA GLN A 612 -6.39 -10.08 5.89
C GLN A 612 -6.77 -10.29 7.35
N ASP A 613 -5.92 -9.85 8.28
CA ASP A 613 -6.17 -10.00 9.72
C ASP A 613 -7.50 -9.35 10.14
N VAL A 614 -7.76 -8.11 9.67
CA VAL A 614 -9.00 -7.39 9.99
C VAL A 614 -10.25 -8.16 9.52
N ILE A 615 -10.20 -8.72 8.32
CA ILE A 615 -11.30 -9.46 7.71
C ILE A 615 -11.48 -10.84 8.36
N GLU A 616 -10.41 -11.59 8.57
CA GLU A 616 -10.43 -12.94 9.16
C GLU A 616 -10.89 -12.92 10.62
N THR A 617 -10.48 -11.90 11.39
CA THR A 617 -10.94 -11.69 12.77
C THR A 617 -12.37 -11.12 12.86
N LYS A 618 -13.01 -10.82 11.72
CA LYS A 618 -14.36 -10.21 11.64
C LYS A 618 -14.44 -8.91 12.46
N SER A 619 -13.37 -8.12 12.41
CA SER A 619 -13.25 -6.89 13.20
C SER A 619 -13.53 -5.61 12.41
N LEU A 620 -13.60 -5.67 11.07
CA LEU A 620 -14.03 -4.53 10.25
C LEU A 620 -15.52 -4.22 10.47
N VAL A 621 -15.83 -2.96 10.77
CA VAL A 621 -17.21 -2.46 10.83
C VAL A 621 -17.58 -1.85 9.49
N SER A 622 -16.78 -0.89 9.02
CA SER A 622 -17.03 -0.19 7.75
C SER A 622 -15.75 0.32 7.10
N LEU A 623 -15.81 0.44 5.77
CA LEU A 623 -14.84 1.13 4.94
C LEU A 623 -15.57 1.96 3.88
N PHE A 624 -15.51 3.28 4.03
CA PHE A 624 -16.16 4.20 3.09
C PHE A 624 -15.09 4.98 2.32
N ASP A 625 -14.88 4.65 1.06
CA ASP A 625 -13.90 5.26 0.16
C ASP A 625 -14.46 6.48 -0.58
N PHE A 626 -13.63 7.52 -0.63
CA PHE A 626 -13.90 8.83 -1.21
C PHE A 626 -12.86 9.17 -2.28
N GLU A 627 -13.29 9.81 -3.36
CA GLU A 627 -12.39 10.56 -4.24
C GLU A 627 -12.28 12.00 -3.74
N ASN A 628 -11.06 12.52 -3.66
CA ASN A 628 -10.82 13.86 -3.12
C ASN A 628 -11.27 15.00 -4.06
N LYS A 629 -12.58 15.16 -4.32
CA LYS A 629 -13.15 16.22 -5.16
C LYS A 629 -13.15 17.60 -4.48
N GLY A 630 -12.03 17.97 -3.85
CA GLY A 630 -11.86 19.21 -3.10
C GLY A 630 -12.13 19.10 -1.60
N ILE A 631 -12.27 17.89 -1.05
CA ILE A 631 -12.51 17.65 0.38
C ILE A 631 -11.30 18.07 1.21
N PHE A 632 -10.10 17.65 0.79
CA PHE A 632 -8.81 18.05 1.32
C PHE A 632 -8.09 18.96 0.32
N PRO A 633 -8.01 20.28 0.60
CA PRO A 633 -7.28 21.21 -0.25
C PRO A 633 -5.78 20.85 -0.35
N GLY A 634 -5.23 20.88 -1.57
CA GLY A 634 -3.80 20.57 -1.81
C GLY A 634 -3.50 19.08 -2.04
N VAL A 635 -4.46 18.19 -1.79
CA VAL A 635 -4.40 16.78 -2.23
C VAL A 635 -4.99 16.67 -3.64
N HIS A 636 -4.41 15.82 -4.49
CA HIS A 636 -4.85 15.67 -5.89
C HIS A 636 -6.32 15.24 -5.98
N SER A 637 -7.07 15.74 -6.97
CA SER A 637 -8.52 15.55 -7.04
C SER A 637 -9.00 14.11 -7.28
N SER A 638 -8.08 13.25 -7.71
CA SER A 638 -8.30 11.81 -7.94
C SER A 638 -7.69 10.94 -6.84
N TYR A 639 -7.08 11.54 -5.82
CA TYR A 639 -6.55 10.79 -4.69
C TYR A 639 -7.70 10.15 -3.93
N LYS A 640 -7.51 8.91 -3.47
CA LYS A 640 -8.54 8.14 -2.77
C LYS A 640 -8.15 7.95 -1.31
N PHE A 641 -9.10 8.23 -0.43
CA PHE A 641 -9.00 7.98 1.01
C PHE A 641 -10.28 7.34 1.50
N CYS A 642 -10.27 6.70 2.66
CA CYS A 642 -11.42 6.09 3.26
C CYS A 642 -11.61 6.48 4.73
N LEU A 643 -12.86 6.46 5.17
CA LEU A 643 -13.22 6.37 6.58
C LEU A 643 -13.19 4.89 6.95
N PHE A 644 -12.31 4.53 7.87
CA PHE A 644 -12.05 3.15 8.28
C PHE A 644 -12.45 2.95 9.73
N THR A 645 -13.34 2.00 10.00
CA THR A 645 -13.78 1.66 11.37
C THR A 645 -13.60 0.18 11.66
N THR A 646 -12.88 -0.13 12.73
CA THR A 646 -12.52 -1.51 13.08
C THR A 646 -12.39 -1.72 14.60
N GLY A 647 -12.50 -2.96 15.03
CA GLY A 647 -12.07 -3.42 16.35
C GLY A 647 -10.61 -3.84 16.43
N ASN A 648 -10.22 -4.33 17.60
CA ASN A 648 -8.87 -4.79 17.90
C ASN A 648 -8.53 -6.21 17.37
N GLY A 649 -9.53 -6.98 16.90
CA GLY A 649 -9.35 -8.34 16.35
C GLY A 649 -9.44 -9.48 17.38
N ILE A 650 -9.56 -9.21 18.68
CA ILE A 650 -9.72 -10.23 19.73
C ILE A 650 -11.14 -10.82 19.70
N ARG A 651 -12.14 -9.98 19.43
CA ARG A 651 -13.55 -10.38 19.32
C ARG A 651 -14.13 -9.92 17.98
N PRO A 652 -14.97 -10.73 17.32
CA PRO A 652 -15.75 -10.30 16.17
C PRO A 652 -16.65 -9.11 16.54
N ILE A 653 -16.67 -8.07 15.71
CA ILE A 653 -17.56 -6.90 15.88
C ILE A 653 -18.71 -6.94 14.88
N ALA A 654 -18.46 -7.41 13.65
CA ALA A 654 -19.49 -7.49 12.62
C ALA A 654 -19.31 -8.77 11.79
N GLU A 655 -20.41 -9.48 11.51
CA GLU A 655 -20.38 -10.63 10.60
C GLU A 655 -20.14 -10.21 9.14
N LYS A 656 -20.62 -9.02 8.78
CA LYS A 656 -20.41 -8.39 7.48
C LYS A 656 -20.02 -6.94 7.68
N ALA A 657 -19.00 -6.50 6.97
CA ALA A 657 -18.58 -5.11 6.97
C ALA A 657 -19.34 -4.32 5.90
N GLU A 658 -19.54 -3.03 6.15
CA GLU A 658 -20.20 -2.11 5.22
C GLU A 658 -19.20 -1.39 4.33
N PHE A 659 -19.55 -1.23 3.05
CA PHE A 659 -18.69 -0.61 2.06
C PHE A 659 -19.44 0.42 1.23
N VAL A 660 -18.75 1.50 0.90
CA VAL A 660 -19.10 2.48 -0.13
C VAL A 660 -17.80 2.85 -0.85
N PHE A 661 -17.83 2.98 -2.17
CA PHE A 661 -16.68 3.42 -2.95
C PHE A 661 -17.01 4.62 -3.83
N PHE A 662 -15.96 5.38 -4.16
CA PHE A 662 -16.03 6.57 -5.03
C PHE A 662 -17.00 7.64 -4.51
N ALA A 663 -17.17 7.77 -3.19
CA ALA A 663 -17.97 8.83 -2.60
C ALA A 663 -17.32 10.21 -2.88
N HIS A 664 -18.14 11.20 -3.20
CA HIS A 664 -17.69 12.60 -3.36
C HIS A 664 -18.12 13.47 -2.19
N SER A 665 -19.06 12.98 -1.38
CA SER A 665 -19.57 13.64 -0.18
C SER A 665 -20.12 12.62 0.82
N VAL A 666 -20.35 13.02 2.07
CA VAL A 666 -20.94 12.15 3.10
C VAL A 666 -22.39 11.78 2.77
N ASP A 667 -23.11 12.59 1.98
CA ASP A 667 -24.48 12.28 1.57
C ASP A 667 -24.56 11.03 0.69
N ASP A 668 -23.50 10.72 -0.05
CA ASP A 668 -23.39 9.49 -0.85
C ASP A 668 -23.48 8.21 -0.01
N LEU A 669 -23.11 8.28 1.28
CA LEU A 669 -23.16 7.14 2.20
C LEU A 669 -24.60 6.74 2.58
N ARG A 670 -25.57 7.61 2.30
CA ARG A 670 -27.00 7.38 2.56
C ARG A 670 -27.70 6.69 1.38
N ASP A 671 -27.03 6.58 0.24
CA ASP A 671 -27.57 5.92 -0.95
C ASP A 671 -27.58 4.38 -0.77
N PRO A 672 -28.76 3.74 -0.69
CA PRO A 672 -28.86 2.30 -0.50
C PRO A 672 -28.38 1.48 -1.71
N GLU A 673 -28.28 2.06 -2.91
CA GLU A 673 -27.69 1.36 -4.05
C GLU A 673 -26.17 1.31 -3.96
N ARG A 674 -25.54 2.34 -3.39
CA ARG A 674 -24.08 2.46 -3.25
C ARG A 674 -23.54 1.77 -2.00
N ARG A 675 -24.35 1.64 -0.96
CA ARG A 675 -23.99 0.99 0.30
C ARG A 675 -24.27 -0.51 0.23
N PHE A 676 -23.24 -1.32 0.38
CA PHE A 676 -23.35 -2.78 0.35
C PHE A 676 -22.54 -3.42 1.47
N THR A 677 -22.71 -4.73 1.65
CA THR A 677 -22.00 -5.50 2.69
C THR A 677 -21.25 -6.67 2.10
N LEU A 678 -20.08 -7.00 2.66
CA LEU A 678 -19.31 -8.19 2.33
C LEU A 678 -18.91 -8.90 3.62
N SER A 679 -19.03 -10.23 3.61
CA SER A 679 -18.46 -11.07 4.68
C SER A 679 -17.00 -11.44 4.36
N ALA A 680 -16.30 -12.02 5.34
CA ALA A 680 -14.96 -12.56 5.13
C ALA A 680 -14.94 -13.64 4.03
N GLU A 681 -15.98 -14.47 3.98
CA GLU A 681 -16.16 -15.52 2.99
C GLU A 681 -16.46 -14.94 1.59
N ASP A 682 -17.18 -13.81 1.50
CA ASP A 682 -17.36 -13.10 0.23
C ASP A 682 -16.03 -12.53 -0.29
N ILE A 683 -15.19 -11.96 0.59
CA ILE A 683 -13.84 -11.46 0.22
C ILE A 683 -12.92 -12.62 -0.19
N GLU A 684 -12.96 -13.75 0.52
CA GLU A 684 -12.25 -14.97 0.15
C GLU A 684 -12.62 -15.48 -1.24
N LEU A 685 -13.92 -15.53 -1.51
CA LEU A 685 -14.46 -15.99 -2.79
C LEU A 685 -13.92 -15.13 -3.93
N LEU A 686 -13.94 -13.82 -3.74
CA LEU A 686 -13.54 -12.84 -4.75
C LEU A 686 -12.02 -12.79 -4.88
N ASN A 687 -11.28 -12.62 -3.80
CA ASN A 687 -9.82 -12.40 -3.79
C ASN A 687 -9.09 -13.46 -2.94
N PRO A 688 -9.05 -14.74 -3.35
CA PRO A 688 -8.56 -15.83 -2.50
C PRO A 688 -7.08 -15.75 -2.15
N ASN A 689 -6.23 -15.21 -3.04
CA ASN A 689 -4.77 -15.15 -2.86
C ASN A 689 -4.37 -13.99 -1.94
N THR A 690 -5.02 -12.83 -2.10
CA THR A 690 -4.62 -11.59 -1.41
C THR A 690 -5.56 -11.17 -0.29
N ARG A 691 -6.81 -11.60 -0.30
CA ARG A 691 -7.91 -11.10 0.58
C ARG A 691 -8.04 -9.57 0.61
N THR A 692 -7.53 -8.89 -0.40
CA THR A 692 -7.72 -7.44 -0.58
C THR A 692 -9.18 -7.13 -0.89
N CYS A 693 -9.59 -5.88 -0.72
CA CYS A 693 -10.97 -5.46 -0.88
C CYS A 693 -11.33 -5.25 -2.37
N PRO A 694 -12.42 -5.85 -2.87
CA PRO A 694 -13.01 -5.50 -4.16
C PRO A 694 -13.77 -4.16 -4.07
N ILE A 695 -13.77 -3.40 -5.17
CA ILE A 695 -14.19 -1.99 -5.23
C ILE A 695 -15.45 -1.88 -6.09
N PHE A 696 -16.60 -2.23 -5.52
CA PHE A 696 -17.89 -2.18 -6.21
C PHE A 696 -18.50 -0.78 -6.20
N ARG A 697 -19.22 -0.42 -7.26
CA ARG A 697 -19.95 0.86 -7.34
C ARG A 697 -21.35 0.76 -6.74
N SER A 698 -21.93 -0.43 -6.75
CA SER A 698 -23.28 -0.69 -6.25
C SER A 698 -23.41 -2.09 -5.61
N SER A 699 -24.48 -2.27 -4.84
CA SER A 699 -24.88 -3.59 -4.32
C SER A 699 -25.18 -4.60 -5.43
N ARG A 700 -25.73 -4.14 -6.56
CA ARG A 700 -26.00 -4.97 -7.75
C ARG A 700 -24.68 -5.51 -8.34
N ASP A 701 -23.65 -4.68 -8.40
CA ASP A 701 -22.32 -5.10 -8.87
C ASP A 701 -21.75 -6.21 -7.98
N ALA A 702 -21.80 -6.00 -6.65
CA ALA A 702 -21.29 -6.96 -5.67
C ALA A 702 -21.98 -8.33 -5.79
N GLU A 703 -23.31 -8.36 -5.86
CA GLU A 703 -24.06 -9.63 -5.98
C GLU A 703 -23.78 -10.34 -7.31
N LEU A 704 -23.76 -9.62 -8.42
CA LEU A 704 -23.50 -10.20 -9.75
C LEU A 704 -22.08 -10.73 -9.87
N THR A 705 -21.08 -10.00 -9.37
CA THR A 705 -19.70 -10.49 -9.36
C THR A 705 -19.55 -11.72 -8.47
N LYS A 706 -20.17 -11.77 -7.28
CA LYS A 706 -20.17 -12.98 -6.44
C LYS A 706 -20.80 -14.18 -7.17
N ALA A 707 -21.89 -13.97 -7.91
CA ALA A 707 -22.52 -15.02 -8.70
C ALA A 707 -21.55 -15.60 -9.76
N ILE A 708 -20.80 -14.74 -10.45
CA ILE A 708 -19.76 -15.15 -11.40
C ILE A 708 -18.66 -15.97 -10.70
N TYR A 709 -18.13 -15.48 -9.58
CA TYR A 709 -17.03 -16.17 -8.85
C TYR A 709 -17.43 -17.50 -8.21
N ARG A 710 -18.71 -17.70 -7.88
CA ARG A 710 -19.22 -19.01 -7.42
C ARG A 710 -19.19 -20.07 -8.52
N ARG A 711 -19.24 -19.64 -9.79
CA ARG A 711 -19.27 -20.53 -10.96
C ARG A 711 -17.91 -20.66 -11.62
N VAL A 712 -17.18 -19.56 -11.75
CA VAL A 712 -15.94 -19.46 -12.49
C VAL A 712 -14.78 -19.29 -11.50
N PRO A 713 -13.79 -20.21 -11.48
CA PRO A 713 -12.65 -20.11 -10.58
C PRO A 713 -11.73 -18.95 -10.97
N VAL A 714 -10.85 -18.59 -10.04
CA VAL A 714 -9.71 -17.71 -10.32
C VAL A 714 -8.74 -18.35 -11.31
N LEU A 715 -7.98 -17.52 -12.04
CA LEU A 715 -7.01 -17.98 -13.02
C LEU A 715 -5.89 -18.84 -12.40
N ILE A 716 -5.31 -18.36 -11.31
CA ILE A 716 -4.30 -19.05 -10.50
C ILE A 716 -4.70 -18.88 -9.04
N ARG A 717 -4.87 -20.01 -8.33
CA ARG A 717 -4.98 -20.03 -6.87
C ARG A 717 -3.61 -20.40 -6.30
N GLU A 718 -3.03 -19.48 -5.54
CA GLU A 718 -1.76 -19.71 -4.88
C GLU A 718 -1.87 -20.82 -3.81
N PRO A 719 -0.78 -21.55 -3.54
CA PRO A 719 -0.78 -22.54 -2.47
C PRO A 719 -0.98 -21.86 -1.11
N TRP A 720 -1.91 -22.39 -0.30
CA TRP A 720 -2.23 -21.86 1.02
C TRP A 720 -2.56 -22.97 2.01
N ASP A 721 -1.98 -22.93 3.21
CA ASP A 721 -2.27 -23.84 4.33
C ASP A 721 -2.30 -25.34 3.93
N GLY A 722 -1.25 -25.79 3.24
CA GLY A 722 -1.12 -27.17 2.78
C GLY A 722 -1.93 -27.53 1.52
N ARG A 723 -2.75 -26.62 0.97
CA ARG A 723 -3.38 -26.80 -0.34
C ARG A 723 -2.37 -26.55 -1.47
N PRO A 724 -2.32 -27.40 -2.51
CA PRO A 724 -1.45 -27.18 -3.66
C PRO A 724 -1.91 -25.99 -4.50
N GLU A 725 -1.01 -25.43 -5.31
CA GLU A 725 -1.34 -24.44 -6.34
C GLU A 725 -2.37 -25.01 -7.33
N GLU A 726 -3.36 -24.21 -7.70
CA GLU A 726 -4.24 -24.51 -8.85
C GLU A 726 -3.94 -23.54 -9.99
N ASN A 727 -3.26 -24.03 -11.03
CA ASN A 727 -2.97 -23.28 -12.25
C ASN A 727 -3.44 -24.07 -13.49
N PRO A 728 -4.76 -24.13 -13.77
CA PRO A 728 -5.32 -24.99 -14.82
C PRO A 728 -4.79 -24.69 -16.22
N TRP A 729 -4.35 -23.45 -16.46
CA TRP A 729 -3.82 -22.99 -17.74
C TRP A 729 -2.29 -23.18 -17.87
N GLY A 730 -1.60 -23.55 -16.79
CA GLY A 730 -0.14 -23.66 -16.77
C GLY A 730 0.57 -22.34 -17.11
N ILE A 731 -0.02 -21.22 -16.69
CA ILE A 731 0.44 -19.87 -17.02
C ILE A 731 1.62 -19.46 -16.14
N ARG A 732 2.57 -18.75 -16.74
CA ARG A 732 3.58 -17.99 -16.04
C ARG A 732 3.63 -16.56 -16.56
N PHE A 733 3.60 -15.58 -15.66
CA PHE A 733 3.80 -14.17 -16.02
C PHE A 733 5.26 -13.87 -16.29
N ASN A 734 5.53 -12.94 -17.19
CA ASN A 734 6.88 -12.47 -17.47
C ASN A 734 6.88 -10.98 -17.83
N THR A 735 7.78 -10.24 -17.18
CA THR A 735 8.11 -8.85 -17.50
C THR A 735 9.48 -8.84 -18.18
N MET A 736 9.52 -8.55 -19.49
CA MET A 736 10.71 -8.82 -20.30
C MET A 736 11.80 -7.74 -20.15
N PHE A 737 11.47 -6.46 -20.37
CA PHE A 737 12.44 -5.35 -20.28
C PHE A 737 11.88 -4.15 -19.52
N HIS A 738 12.65 -3.60 -18.58
CA HIS A 738 12.32 -2.38 -17.86
C HIS A 738 12.91 -1.15 -18.57
N MET A 739 12.06 -0.18 -18.92
CA MET A 739 12.46 0.93 -19.79
C MET A 739 13.65 1.75 -19.27
N SER A 740 13.83 1.84 -17.95
CA SER A 740 14.96 2.54 -17.32
C SER A 740 16.20 1.65 -17.16
N ASN A 741 16.05 0.46 -16.59
CA ASN A 741 17.17 -0.38 -16.15
C ASN A 741 17.86 -1.06 -17.34
N ASP A 742 17.06 -1.41 -18.36
CA ASP A 742 17.53 -2.10 -19.55
C ASP A 742 17.74 -1.16 -20.75
N SER A 743 17.71 0.17 -20.51
CA SER A 743 17.85 1.19 -21.57
C SER A 743 19.11 1.03 -22.43
N HIS A 744 20.17 0.45 -21.87
CA HIS A 744 21.42 0.15 -22.56
C HIS A 744 21.31 -0.96 -23.63
N LEU A 745 20.25 -1.77 -23.61
CA LEU A 745 19.99 -2.83 -24.60
C LEU A 745 19.17 -2.34 -25.80
N PHE A 746 18.61 -1.13 -25.74
CA PHE A 746 17.68 -0.62 -26.75
C PHE A 746 18.44 0.12 -27.86
N ARG A 747 18.20 -0.27 -29.10
CA ARG A 747 18.82 0.32 -30.29
C ARG A 747 17.79 1.11 -31.09
N THR A 748 18.15 2.30 -31.57
CA THR A 748 17.30 3.07 -32.48
C THR A 748 17.50 2.65 -33.93
N ARG A 749 16.59 3.05 -34.80
CA ARG A 749 16.66 2.81 -36.24
C ARG A 749 17.96 3.36 -36.84
N GLU A 750 18.28 4.61 -36.53
CA GLU A 750 19.43 5.34 -37.08
C GLU A 750 20.75 4.66 -36.68
N GLN A 751 20.82 4.16 -35.45
CA GLN A 751 22.00 3.43 -34.96
C GLN A 751 22.23 2.14 -35.74
N LEU A 752 21.17 1.34 -35.96
CA LEU A 752 21.27 0.06 -36.67
C LEU A 752 21.55 0.26 -38.16
N GLU A 753 20.90 1.22 -38.81
CA GLU A 753 21.17 1.55 -40.22
C GLU A 753 22.61 2.04 -40.42
N ALA A 754 23.14 2.87 -39.50
CA ALA A 754 24.53 3.33 -39.54
C ALA A 754 25.56 2.19 -39.39
N GLU A 755 25.19 1.12 -38.68
CA GLU A 755 26.01 -0.09 -38.51
C GLU A 755 25.84 -1.11 -39.66
N GLY A 756 25.06 -0.78 -40.69
CA GLY A 756 24.86 -1.60 -41.88
C GLY A 756 23.85 -2.73 -41.72
N TRP A 757 22.97 -2.66 -40.72
CA TRP A 757 21.81 -3.55 -40.62
C TRP A 757 20.74 -3.17 -41.64
N ARG A 758 20.03 -4.17 -42.18
CA ARG A 758 18.94 -3.94 -43.14
C ARG A 758 17.59 -4.22 -42.49
N LEU A 759 16.68 -3.25 -42.58
CA LEU A 759 15.31 -3.39 -42.10
C LEU A 759 14.47 -4.17 -43.13
N GLU A 760 13.92 -5.30 -42.72
CA GLU A 760 12.99 -6.12 -43.49
C GLU A 760 11.65 -6.22 -42.74
N GLY A 761 10.62 -5.52 -43.24
CA GLY A 761 9.38 -5.30 -42.49
C GLY A 761 9.65 -4.42 -41.26
N ASN A 762 9.62 -5.01 -40.07
CA ASN A 762 9.98 -4.36 -38.81
C ASN A 762 11.14 -5.05 -38.06
N VAL A 763 11.87 -5.96 -38.70
CA VAL A 763 13.01 -6.69 -38.13
C VAL A 763 14.29 -6.29 -38.84
N PHE A 764 15.35 -6.01 -38.10
CA PHE A 764 16.67 -5.76 -38.66
C PHE A 764 17.45 -7.07 -38.80
N ARG A 765 18.12 -7.28 -39.95
CA ARG A 765 18.90 -8.49 -40.24
C ARG A 765 20.32 -8.15 -40.69
N LYS A 766 21.30 -8.93 -40.21
CA LYS A 766 22.71 -8.87 -40.66
C LYS A 766 23.43 -10.17 -40.31
N ALA A 767 24.12 -10.78 -41.27
CA ALA A 767 24.98 -11.96 -41.04
C ALA A 767 24.35 -13.13 -40.26
N GLY A 768 23.03 -13.35 -40.39
CA GLY A 768 22.29 -14.39 -39.67
C GLY A 768 21.76 -13.97 -38.29
N GLU A 769 22.12 -12.78 -37.80
CA GLU A 769 21.58 -12.19 -36.59
C GLU A 769 20.34 -11.32 -36.88
N GLU A 770 19.49 -11.18 -35.87
CA GLU A 770 18.22 -10.46 -35.96
C GLU A 770 18.05 -9.52 -34.75
N TYR A 771 17.59 -8.31 -35.04
CA TYR A 771 17.10 -7.36 -34.03
C TYR A 771 15.58 -7.26 -34.16
N LEU A 772 14.89 -7.64 -33.09
CA LEU A 772 13.44 -7.69 -33.01
C LEU A 772 12.87 -6.35 -32.53
N PRO A 773 11.65 -5.97 -32.98
CA PRO A 773 11.02 -4.74 -32.54
C PRO A 773 10.68 -4.79 -31.04
N LEU A 774 10.85 -3.66 -30.34
CA LEU A 774 10.40 -3.48 -28.95
C LEU A 774 8.96 -2.95 -28.95
N TYR A 775 8.01 -3.83 -28.61
CA TYR A 775 6.60 -3.51 -28.51
C TYR A 775 6.29 -2.83 -27.18
N GLU A 776 5.54 -1.75 -27.27
CA GLU A 776 4.97 -1.06 -26.10
C GLU A 776 3.48 -1.38 -25.98
N ALA A 777 2.94 -1.26 -24.77
CA ALA A 777 1.53 -1.57 -24.47
C ALA A 777 0.52 -0.87 -25.40
N LYS A 778 0.85 0.34 -25.87
CA LYS A 778 0.01 1.13 -26.78
C LYS A 778 -0.04 0.60 -28.23
N MET A 779 0.82 -0.35 -28.60
CA MET A 779 0.91 -0.87 -29.96
C MET A 779 -0.05 -2.03 -30.24
N ILE A 780 -0.68 -2.59 -29.20
CA ILE A 780 -1.61 -3.73 -29.34
C ILE A 780 -2.99 -3.41 -28.77
N HIS A 781 -3.98 -4.14 -29.25
CA HIS A 781 -5.34 -4.19 -28.73
C HIS A 781 -5.92 -5.60 -28.87
N HIS A 782 -7.14 -5.83 -28.35
CA HIS A 782 -7.88 -7.08 -28.55
C HIS A 782 -7.95 -7.46 -30.03
N PHE A 783 -7.44 -8.65 -30.34
CA PHE A 783 -7.39 -9.21 -31.68
C PHE A 783 -6.68 -8.32 -32.72
N ASP A 784 -5.81 -7.41 -32.27
CA ASP A 784 -5.09 -6.47 -33.14
C ASP A 784 -3.68 -6.18 -32.60
N HIS A 785 -2.68 -6.89 -33.12
CA HIS A 785 -1.28 -6.61 -32.82
C HIS A 785 -0.70 -5.42 -33.59
N ARG A 786 -1.48 -4.83 -34.50
CA ARG A 786 -1.08 -3.72 -35.36
C ARG A 786 -1.87 -2.46 -35.03
N TRP A 787 -2.19 -2.27 -33.75
CA TRP A 787 -3.06 -1.18 -33.30
C TRP A 787 -2.44 0.20 -33.55
N ALA A 788 -1.15 0.36 -33.22
CA ALA A 788 -0.44 1.63 -33.39
C ALA A 788 1.00 1.43 -33.89
N THR A 789 1.48 2.43 -34.62
CA THR A 789 2.84 2.48 -35.19
C THR A 789 3.54 3.80 -34.86
N TYR A 790 4.86 3.74 -34.70
CA TYR A 790 5.69 4.94 -34.62
C TYR A 790 5.88 5.58 -36.00
N THR A 791 5.96 6.91 -35.99
CA THR A 791 6.28 7.76 -37.15
C THR A 791 7.76 8.14 -37.15
N SER A 792 8.24 8.75 -38.23
CA SER A 792 9.63 9.25 -38.31
C SER A 792 9.95 10.39 -37.35
N SER A 793 8.94 11.03 -36.74
CA SER A 793 9.11 12.08 -35.71
C SER A 793 9.14 11.52 -34.28
N ASP A 794 9.23 10.20 -34.10
CA ASP A 794 9.20 9.52 -32.80
C ASP A 794 7.86 9.69 -32.04
N GLU A 795 6.79 10.02 -32.77
CA GLU A 795 5.41 10.07 -32.26
C GLU A 795 4.63 8.82 -32.66
N THR A 796 3.70 8.37 -31.82
CA THR A 796 2.81 7.25 -32.12
C THR A 796 1.46 7.70 -32.66
N ARG A 797 0.95 6.96 -33.65
CA ARG A 797 -0.41 7.07 -34.16
C ARG A 797 -1.09 5.71 -34.26
N ASP A 798 -2.41 5.70 -34.27
CA ASP A 798 -3.18 4.51 -34.63
C ASP A 798 -2.94 4.14 -36.10
N THR A 799 -2.96 2.84 -36.39
CA THR A 799 -2.82 2.29 -37.74
C THR A 799 -4.12 2.50 -38.51
N LEU A 800 -4.01 2.94 -39.77
CA LEU A 800 -5.17 3.19 -40.64
C LEU A 800 -5.79 1.87 -41.10
N VAL A 801 -7.11 1.87 -41.35
CA VAL A 801 -7.80 0.68 -41.90
C VAL A 801 -7.17 0.22 -43.21
N SER A 802 -6.78 1.15 -44.10
CA SER A 802 -6.09 0.87 -45.37
C SER A 802 -4.71 0.21 -45.21
N GLU A 803 -4.06 0.40 -44.05
CA GLU A 803 -2.83 -0.30 -43.70
C GLU A 803 -3.14 -1.70 -43.16
N LYS A 804 -4.18 -1.83 -42.33
CA LYS A 804 -4.61 -3.12 -41.77
C LYS A 804 -5.13 -4.10 -42.82
N THR A 805 -5.74 -3.61 -43.90
CA THR A 805 -6.15 -4.43 -45.06
C THR A 805 -4.98 -5.01 -45.85
N GLN A 806 -3.76 -4.53 -45.62
CA GLN A 806 -2.56 -5.10 -46.23
C GLN A 806 -1.97 -6.19 -45.33
N PRO A 807 -1.95 -7.46 -45.75
CA PRO A 807 -1.49 -8.57 -44.90
C PRO A 807 0.03 -8.57 -44.69
N SER A 808 0.77 -7.76 -45.46
CA SER A 808 2.23 -7.56 -45.35
C SER A 808 2.63 -6.35 -44.51
N PHE A 809 1.69 -5.49 -44.10
CA PHE A 809 1.98 -4.31 -43.29
C PHE A 809 2.38 -4.71 -41.87
N THR A 810 3.50 -4.17 -41.39
CA THR A 810 4.02 -4.34 -40.01
C THR A 810 4.18 -2.99 -39.32
N CYS A 811 3.86 -2.92 -38.02
CA CYS A 811 4.06 -1.71 -37.24
C CYS A 811 5.54 -1.47 -36.93
N LEU A 812 5.95 -0.20 -36.95
CA LEU A 812 7.29 0.21 -36.57
C LEU A 812 7.34 0.56 -35.07
N PRO A 813 8.34 0.03 -34.33
CA PRO A 813 8.59 0.40 -32.94
C PRO A 813 9.47 1.66 -32.85
N ARG A 814 9.68 2.12 -31.62
CA ARG A 814 10.70 3.12 -31.30
C ARG A 814 12.10 2.53 -31.21
N TYR A 815 12.21 1.32 -30.67
CA TYR A 815 13.47 0.65 -30.40
C TYR A 815 13.47 -0.80 -30.89
N TRP A 816 14.66 -1.37 -31.02
CA TRP A 816 14.90 -2.76 -31.32
C TRP A 816 15.84 -3.38 -30.29
N VAL A 817 15.69 -4.69 -30.07
CA VAL A 817 16.49 -5.49 -29.15
C VAL A 817 17.00 -6.73 -29.86
N GLU A 818 18.22 -7.17 -29.52
CA GLU A 818 18.79 -8.39 -30.07
C GLU A 818 17.89 -9.60 -29.80
N LYS A 819 17.64 -10.43 -30.83
CA LYS A 819 16.78 -11.62 -30.71
C LYS A 819 17.23 -12.57 -29.60
N ARG A 820 18.54 -12.73 -29.39
CA ARG A 820 19.09 -13.60 -28.35
C ARG A 820 18.67 -13.15 -26.95
N GLU A 821 18.64 -11.85 -26.69
CA GLU A 821 18.18 -11.30 -25.40
C GLU A 821 16.69 -11.58 -25.15
N VAL A 822 15.87 -11.58 -26.21
CA VAL A 822 14.45 -11.98 -26.13
C VAL A 822 14.34 -13.46 -25.80
N MET A 823 15.05 -14.34 -26.53
CA MET A 823 15.04 -15.78 -26.29
C MET A 823 15.45 -16.13 -24.85
N LEU A 824 16.52 -15.52 -24.34
CA LEU A 824 16.99 -15.72 -22.96
C LEU A 824 15.98 -15.30 -21.87
N ARG A 825 14.93 -14.56 -22.21
CA ARG A 825 13.89 -14.14 -21.27
C ARG A 825 12.61 -14.94 -21.41
N THR A 826 12.34 -15.52 -22.58
CA THR A 826 11.06 -16.18 -22.88
C THR A 826 11.15 -17.69 -23.09
N ALA A 827 12.35 -18.24 -23.27
CA ALA A 827 12.52 -19.67 -23.51
C ALA A 827 11.92 -20.50 -22.36
N LEU A 828 11.17 -21.54 -22.75
CA LEU A 828 10.59 -22.50 -21.83
C LEU A 828 11.64 -23.54 -21.42
N LEU A 829 12.72 -23.08 -20.77
CA LEU A 829 13.85 -23.88 -20.30
C LEU A 829 14.04 -23.76 -18.77
N PRO A 830 14.78 -24.69 -18.13
CA PRO A 830 15.14 -24.56 -16.72
C PRO A 830 15.87 -23.25 -16.42
N ARG A 831 15.51 -22.58 -15.31
CA ARG A 831 16.11 -21.28 -14.92
C ARG A 831 17.64 -21.33 -14.84
N GLY A 832 18.19 -22.42 -14.30
CA GLY A 832 19.65 -22.61 -14.21
C GLY A 832 20.34 -22.65 -15.58
N LEU A 833 19.72 -23.31 -16.57
CA LEU A 833 20.26 -23.37 -17.93
C LEU A 833 20.19 -22.00 -18.61
N VAL A 834 19.07 -21.29 -18.47
CA VAL A 834 18.91 -19.93 -19.01
C VAL A 834 19.92 -18.96 -18.38
N GLN A 835 20.13 -19.04 -17.06
CA GLN A 835 21.11 -18.21 -16.37
C GLN A 835 22.53 -18.50 -16.85
N ALA A 836 22.89 -19.78 -16.99
CA ALA A 836 24.20 -20.17 -17.51
C ALA A 836 24.43 -19.71 -18.97
N LEU A 837 23.41 -19.81 -19.83
CA LEU A 837 23.44 -19.29 -21.21
C LEU A 837 23.56 -17.76 -21.27
N ARG A 838 23.00 -17.05 -20.28
CA ARG A 838 23.11 -15.59 -20.15
C ARG A 838 24.49 -15.15 -19.68
N GLU A 839 25.06 -15.86 -18.71
CA GLU A 839 26.42 -15.62 -18.20
C GLU A 839 27.51 -16.12 -19.17
N ASN A 840 27.12 -16.93 -20.16
CA ASN A 840 28.01 -17.60 -21.09
C ASN A 840 29.06 -18.48 -20.38
N ASP A 841 28.68 -19.08 -19.24
CA ASP A 841 29.52 -20.01 -18.49
C ASP A 841 29.35 -21.42 -19.03
N GLN A 842 30.36 -21.88 -19.78
CA GLN A 842 30.34 -23.18 -20.45
C GLN A 842 30.17 -24.35 -19.47
N GLN A 843 30.81 -24.30 -18.29
CA GLN A 843 30.74 -25.38 -17.33
C GLN A 843 29.35 -25.47 -16.69
N LEU A 844 28.76 -24.31 -16.37
CA LEU A 844 27.38 -24.26 -15.86
C LEU A 844 26.36 -24.66 -16.92
N ILE A 845 26.56 -24.31 -18.19
CA ILE A 845 25.68 -24.73 -19.29
C ILE A 845 25.69 -26.26 -19.40
N ILE A 846 26.88 -26.87 -19.44
CA ILE A 846 27.04 -28.32 -19.55
C ILE A 846 26.38 -29.01 -18.35
N LEU A 847 26.62 -28.53 -17.13
CA LEU A 847 25.99 -29.08 -15.92
C LEU A 847 24.46 -28.96 -15.95
N ALA A 848 23.92 -27.78 -16.30
CA ALA A 848 22.48 -27.55 -16.32
C ALA A 848 21.78 -28.32 -17.46
N LEU A 849 22.43 -28.46 -18.62
CA LEU A 849 21.94 -29.27 -19.72
C LEU A 849 21.97 -30.76 -19.36
N THR A 850 23.01 -31.21 -18.67
CA THR A 850 23.13 -32.60 -18.17
C THR A 850 21.99 -32.93 -17.21
N HIS A 851 21.66 -32.03 -16.27
CA HIS A 851 20.50 -32.18 -15.39
C HIS A 851 19.19 -32.39 -16.16
N LEU A 852 18.96 -31.55 -17.18
CA LEU A 852 17.76 -31.59 -17.99
C LEU A 852 17.67 -32.89 -18.81
N LEU A 853 18.73 -33.22 -19.53
CA LEU A 853 18.76 -34.41 -20.38
C LEU A 853 18.69 -35.69 -19.56
N PHE A 854 19.44 -35.79 -18.46
CA PHE A 854 19.41 -36.97 -17.61
C PHE A 854 18.05 -37.16 -16.95
N GLY A 855 17.41 -36.09 -16.45
CA GLY A 855 16.07 -36.18 -15.89
C GLY A 855 15.02 -36.65 -16.89
N ARG A 856 15.05 -36.13 -18.13
CA ARG A 856 14.17 -36.58 -19.22
C ARG A 856 14.44 -38.03 -19.63
N TRP A 857 15.72 -38.43 -19.63
CA TRP A 857 16.12 -39.81 -19.92
C TRP A 857 15.58 -40.78 -18.87
N LEU A 858 15.67 -40.44 -17.57
CA LEU A 858 15.09 -41.24 -16.49
C LEU A 858 13.57 -41.43 -16.67
N ILE A 859 12.84 -40.37 -16.99
CA ILE A 859 11.39 -40.46 -17.25
C ILE A 859 11.10 -41.42 -18.42
N ALA A 860 11.90 -41.34 -19.49
CA ALA A 860 11.77 -42.23 -20.65
C ALA A 860 12.10 -43.71 -20.34
N GLU A 861 12.93 -43.97 -19.32
CA GLU A 861 13.24 -45.31 -18.81
C GLU A 861 12.20 -45.83 -17.79
N GLY A 862 11.10 -45.09 -17.58
CA GLY A 862 10.00 -45.51 -16.71
C GLY A 862 10.15 -45.11 -15.24
N PHE A 863 11.14 -44.28 -14.90
CA PHE A 863 11.18 -43.65 -13.58
C PHE A 863 10.02 -42.66 -13.48
N SER A 864 9.12 -42.90 -12.52
CA SER A 864 7.89 -42.12 -12.39
C SER A 864 7.93 -41.20 -11.17
N PRO A 865 7.47 -39.94 -11.29
CA PRO A 865 7.21 -39.06 -10.14
C PRO A 865 6.20 -39.66 -9.14
N ARG A 866 5.34 -40.60 -9.57
CA ARG A 866 4.23 -41.17 -8.79
C ARG A 866 4.36 -42.67 -8.49
N GLY A 867 5.45 -43.32 -8.93
CA GLY A 867 5.67 -44.76 -8.81
C GLY A 867 6.43 -45.15 -7.54
N GLY A 868 6.15 -46.33 -6.98
CA GLY A 868 6.81 -46.87 -5.78
C GLY A 868 8.20 -47.48 -6.01
N ALA A 869 8.75 -47.43 -7.22
CA ALA A 869 10.10 -47.90 -7.50
C ALA A 869 11.10 -47.03 -6.72
N ALA A 870 11.83 -47.63 -5.79
CA ALA A 870 12.89 -46.95 -5.06
C ALA A 870 13.96 -46.46 -6.06
N ALA A 871 14.73 -45.43 -5.70
CA ALA A 871 15.89 -44.92 -6.45
C ALA A 871 17.02 -45.96 -6.71
N GLN A 872 16.74 -47.25 -6.51
CA GLN A 872 17.57 -48.39 -6.88
C GLN A 872 17.77 -48.39 -8.40
N GLY A 873 19.02 -48.34 -8.86
CA GLY A 873 19.36 -48.35 -10.28
C GLY A 873 19.75 -47.00 -10.89
N LEU A 874 19.85 -45.93 -10.09
CA LEU A 874 20.28 -44.60 -10.58
C LEU A 874 21.71 -44.61 -11.16
N PHE A 875 22.61 -45.41 -10.59
CA PHE A 875 23.98 -45.56 -11.11
C PHE A 875 24.04 -46.31 -12.44
N PRO A 876 23.40 -47.51 -12.60
CA PRO A 876 23.25 -48.13 -13.92
C PRO A 876 22.59 -47.22 -14.97
N ALA A 877 21.61 -46.42 -14.56
CA ALA A 877 20.96 -45.42 -15.39
C ALA A 877 21.94 -44.30 -15.84
N TRP A 878 22.69 -43.73 -14.90
CA TRP A 878 23.72 -42.73 -15.17
C TRP A 878 24.82 -43.26 -16.10
N SER A 879 25.32 -44.48 -15.86
CA SER A 879 26.32 -45.10 -16.74
C SER A 879 25.81 -45.22 -18.18
N LYS A 880 24.60 -45.74 -18.38
CA LYS A 880 23.99 -45.84 -19.71
C LYS A 880 23.77 -44.47 -20.37
N PHE A 881 23.37 -43.47 -19.60
CA PHE A 881 23.22 -42.11 -20.09
C PHE A 881 24.56 -41.53 -20.57
N VAL A 882 25.63 -41.67 -19.77
CA VAL A 882 26.98 -41.20 -20.09
C VAL A 882 27.60 -41.97 -21.27
N ASP A 883 27.31 -43.26 -21.41
CA ASP A 883 27.74 -44.05 -22.57
C ASP A 883 27.11 -43.53 -23.86
N SER A 884 25.83 -43.11 -23.80
CA SER A 884 25.10 -42.52 -24.93
C SER A 884 25.40 -41.03 -25.14
N HIS A 885 25.90 -40.34 -24.09
CA HIS A 885 26.21 -38.91 -24.10
C HIS A 885 27.59 -38.65 -23.46
N PRO A 886 28.69 -38.95 -24.17
CA PRO A 886 30.05 -38.87 -23.62
C PRO A 886 30.45 -37.50 -23.06
N PHE A 887 29.80 -36.41 -23.49
CA PHE A 887 30.05 -35.07 -22.95
C PHE A 887 29.83 -34.98 -21.43
N ALA A 888 28.94 -35.81 -20.86
CA ALA A 888 28.61 -35.79 -19.45
C ALA A 888 29.67 -36.44 -18.55
N ARG A 889 30.71 -37.09 -19.11
CA ARG A 889 31.82 -37.71 -18.34
C ARG A 889 32.57 -36.72 -17.46
N SER A 890 32.63 -35.45 -17.85
CA SER A 890 33.30 -34.39 -17.07
C SER A 890 32.49 -33.92 -15.87
N ILE A 891 31.23 -34.35 -15.73
CA ILE A 891 30.34 -33.98 -14.62
C ILE A 891 30.39 -35.02 -13.51
N ALA A 892 30.99 -34.61 -12.38
CA ALA A 892 30.93 -35.37 -11.15
C ALA A 892 29.45 -35.53 -10.73
N PRO A 893 28.94 -36.75 -10.51
CA PRO A 893 27.50 -36.90 -10.35
C PRO A 893 26.91 -36.39 -9.04
N THR A 894 27.76 -36.21 -8.02
CA THR A 894 27.42 -35.48 -6.79
C THR A 894 27.02 -34.03 -7.09
N ARG A 895 27.55 -33.42 -8.16
CA ARG A 895 27.13 -32.08 -8.62
C ARG A 895 25.71 -32.05 -9.17
N LEU A 896 25.10 -33.21 -9.42
CA LEU A 896 23.70 -33.29 -9.81
C LEU A 896 22.74 -33.19 -8.61
N GLY A 897 23.25 -33.30 -7.39
CA GLY A 897 22.43 -33.33 -6.17
C GLY A 897 21.54 -34.57 -6.04
N LEU A 898 21.76 -35.58 -6.88
CA LEU A 898 20.99 -36.84 -6.93
C LEU A 898 21.67 -37.99 -6.17
N CYS A 899 22.87 -37.79 -5.63
CA CYS A 899 23.59 -38.73 -4.77
C CYS A 899 24.31 -38.00 -3.62
N GLY A 900 24.56 -38.69 -2.51
CA GLY A 900 25.13 -38.11 -1.29
C GLY A 900 26.65 -38.04 -1.27
N ASP A 901 27.19 -37.17 -0.41
CA ASP A 901 28.63 -36.86 -0.27
C ASP A 901 29.42 -37.92 0.56
N ASN A 902 29.14 -39.21 0.38
CA ASN A 902 29.88 -40.25 1.09
C ASN A 902 31.29 -40.40 0.51
N GLU A 903 32.32 -40.35 1.36
CA GLU A 903 33.74 -40.34 0.99
C GLU A 903 34.16 -41.57 0.16
N ALA A 904 33.44 -42.68 0.32
CA ALA A 904 33.62 -43.92 -0.46
C ALA A 904 33.12 -43.83 -1.92
N CYS A 905 32.22 -42.89 -2.25
CA CYS A 905 31.75 -42.64 -3.62
C CYS A 905 32.67 -41.68 -4.41
N LEU A 906 33.70 -41.13 -3.75
CA LEU A 906 34.59 -40.09 -4.28
C LEU A 906 36.00 -40.59 -4.63
N GLN A 907 36.31 -41.87 -4.36
CA GLN A 907 37.63 -42.47 -4.65
C GLN A 907 37.60 -43.19 -6.02
N PRO A 908 38.33 -42.69 -7.04
CA PRO A 908 38.41 -43.36 -8.35
C PRO A 908 39.30 -44.60 -8.26
N ALA A 909 38.81 -45.74 -8.75
CA ALA A 909 39.57 -47.00 -8.70
C ALA A 909 40.56 -47.17 -9.87
N ASP A 910 40.41 -46.43 -10.98
CA ASP A 910 41.37 -46.41 -12.10
C ASP A 910 41.18 -45.14 -12.97
N SER A 911 42.08 -44.92 -13.94
CA SER A 911 42.21 -43.70 -14.77
C SER A 911 41.01 -43.32 -15.67
N ASP A 912 39.90 -44.05 -15.58
CA ASP A 912 38.61 -43.70 -16.16
C ASP A 912 37.62 -43.48 -15.00
N TYR A 913 36.97 -42.32 -14.96
CA TYR A 913 36.09 -41.76 -13.90
C TYR A 913 34.87 -42.61 -13.46
N PHE A 914 34.97 -43.94 -13.32
CA PHE A 914 33.92 -44.84 -12.87
C PHE A 914 34.23 -45.40 -11.47
N PRO A 915 33.30 -45.31 -10.49
CA PRO A 915 33.41 -46.06 -9.24
C PRO A 915 33.12 -47.55 -9.48
N ALA A 916 33.76 -48.42 -8.69
CA ALA A 916 33.67 -49.88 -8.80
C ALA A 916 32.22 -50.39 -8.61
N SER A 917 31.91 -51.55 -9.23
CA SER A 917 30.69 -52.32 -8.97
C SER A 917 30.44 -52.49 -7.47
N PRO A 918 29.18 -52.46 -7.00
CA PRO A 918 28.86 -52.63 -5.59
C PRO A 918 29.41 -53.97 -5.08
N ILE A 919 30.26 -53.92 -4.05
CA ILE A 919 30.69 -55.08 -3.28
C ILE A 919 29.92 -55.02 -1.96
N ASP A 920 29.10 -56.03 -1.70
CA ASP A 920 28.51 -56.25 -0.38
C ASP A 920 29.61 -56.79 0.56
N GLU A 921 30.39 -55.91 1.19
CA GLU A 921 31.24 -56.32 2.31
C GLU A 921 30.53 -56.08 3.64
N ILE A 922 30.19 -57.19 4.31
CA ILE A 922 29.69 -57.22 5.68
C ILE A 922 30.90 -57.34 6.61
N GLU A 923 31.26 -56.25 7.27
CA GLU A 923 32.19 -56.27 8.41
C GLU A 923 31.43 -55.85 9.68
N ASN A 924 31.46 -56.69 10.72
CA ASN A 924 30.83 -56.45 12.03
C ASN A 924 29.31 -56.18 12.04
N GLY A 925 28.56 -56.74 11.09
CA GLY A 925 27.09 -56.72 11.14
C GLY A 925 26.44 -55.38 10.77
N GLU A 926 27.21 -54.38 10.34
CA GLU A 926 26.70 -53.16 9.72
C GLU A 926 27.00 -53.17 8.22
N VAL A 927 25.95 -53.00 7.41
CA VAL A 927 26.06 -52.84 5.95
C VAL A 927 26.64 -51.46 5.66
N ARG A 928 27.88 -51.38 5.17
CA ARG A 928 28.39 -50.12 4.58
C ARG A 928 27.87 -49.99 3.14
N ASN A 929 26.72 -49.33 2.99
CA ASN A 929 26.15 -49.00 1.69
C ASN A 929 27.02 -47.98 0.92
N THR A 930 27.70 -48.43 -0.13
CA THR A 930 28.40 -47.58 -1.11
C THR A 930 27.58 -47.31 -2.38
N ALA A 931 26.31 -47.71 -2.43
CA ALA A 931 25.47 -47.46 -3.59
C ALA A 931 25.02 -46.00 -3.66
N TRP A 932 24.99 -45.44 -4.87
CA TRP A 932 24.27 -44.20 -5.18
C TRP A 932 22.79 -44.33 -4.78
N TYR A 933 22.46 -43.90 -3.58
CA TYR A 933 21.08 -43.65 -3.19
C TYR A 933 20.81 -42.16 -3.34
N ALA A 934 19.63 -41.82 -3.88
CA ALA A 934 19.11 -40.46 -3.79
C ALA A 934 19.05 -40.08 -2.30
N VAL A 935 19.65 -38.93 -1.96
CA VAL A 935 19.78 -38.44 -0.58
C VAL A 935 18.40 -38.31 0.10
N ASP A 936 17.35 -38.08 -0.70
CA ASP A 936 15.94 -38.07 -0.29
C ASP A 936 15.03 -38.46 -1.47
N LYS A 937 14.10 -39.41 -1.26
CA LYS A 937 13.09 -39.81 -2.26
C LYS A 937 12.22 -38.62 -2.70
N ARG A 938 11.91 -37.69 -1.80
CA ARG A 938 11.11 -36.49 -2.09
C ARG A 938 11.84 -35.57 -3.05
N VAL A 939 13.15 -35.36 -2.84
CA VAL A 939 14.00 -34.56 -3.74
C VAL A 939 14.07 -35.18 -5.13
N PHE A 940 14.20 -36.51 -5.20
CA PHE A 940 14.22 -37.22 -6.48
C PHE A 940 12.88 -37.13 -7.25
N HIS A 941 11.75 -37.32 -6.57
CA HIS A 941 10.44 -37.15 -7.20
C HIS A 941 10.20 -35.71 -7.66
N ALA A 942 10.55 -34.71 -6.84
CA ALA A 942 10.46 -33.30 -7.21
C ALA A 942 11.35 -32.96 -8.41
N PHE A 943 12.54 -33.56 -8.50
CA PHE A 943 13.42 -33.43 -9.65
C PHE A 943 12.77 -34.00 -10.92
N LEU A 944 12.25 -35.23 -10.90
CA LEU A 944 11.58 -35.83 -12.07
C LEU A 944 10.33 -35.07 -12.47
N GLU A 945 9.54 -34.59 -11.53
CA GLU A 945 8.38 -33.75 -11.79
C GLU A 945 8.80 -32.45 -12.50
N THR A 946 9.82 -31.76 -11.97
CA THR A 946 10.38 -30.55 -12.58
C THR A 946 10.91 -30.80 -14.00
N MET A 947 11.56 -31.94 -14.25
CA MET A 947 12.09 -32.25 -15.59
C MET A 947 11.01 -32.72 -16.56
N GLY A 948 9.95 -33.38 -16.06
CA GLY A 948 8.79 -33.79 -16.86
C GLY A 948 8.07 -32.63 -17.53
N ASP A 949 8.10 -31.45 -16.92
CA ASP A 949 7.48 -30.21 -17.41
C ASP A 949 8.06 -29.63 -18.70
N TYR A 950 9.26 -30.05 -19.12
CA TYR A 950 9.94 -29.48 -20.29
C TYR A 950 9.81 -30.41 -21.50
N PRO A 951 9.08 -30.06 -22.57
CA PRO A 951 8.83 -30.93 -23.72
C PRO A 951 10.05 -31.06 -24.66
N ILE A 952 11.21 -31.39 -24.09
CA ILE A 952 12.40 -31.76 -24.84
C ILE A 952 12.32 -33.27 -25.04
N GLU A 953 12.02 -33.68 -26.27
CA GLU A 953 12.20 -35.06 -26.69
C GLU A 953 13.69 -35.36 -26.81
N ILE A 954 14.12 -36.38 -26.08
CA ILE A 954 15.41 -37.02 -26.32
C ILE A 954 15.10 -38.13 -27.33
N ASP A 955 15.41 -37.88 -28.59
CA ASP A 955 15.49 -38.96 -29.55
C ASP A 955 16.58 -39.92 -29.08
N ARG A 956 16.25 -41.22 -28.97
CA ARG A 956 17.21 -42.25 -28.52
C ARG A 956 18.40 -42.41 -29.48
N SER A 957 18.33 -41.83 -30.67
CA SER A 957 19.44 -41.74 -31.63
C SER A 957 20.30 -40.49 -31.49
N MET A 958 19.96 -39.56 -30.58
CA MET A 958 20.69 -38.32 -30.34
C MET A 958 21.90 -38.57 -29.44
N GLU A 959 23.10 -38.66 -30.03
CA GLU A 959 24.37 -38.75 -29.29
C GLU A 959 25.07 -37.38 -29.25
N LEU A 960 25.32 -36.85 -28.06
CA LEU A 960 26.14 -35.65 -27.85
C LEU A 960 27.56 -36.07 -27.43
N ALA A 961 28.47 -36.12 -28.40
CA ALA A 961 29.80 -36.70 -28.23
C ALA A 961 30.79 -35.80 -27.48
N SER A 962 30.68 -34.47 -27.60
CA SER A 962 31.61 -33.51 -27.01
C SER A 962 30.92 -32.37 -26.26
N GLU A 963 31.68 -31.67 -25.41
CA GLU A 963 31.20 -30.45 -24.74
C GLU A 963 30.77 -29.37 -25.75
N LYS A 964 31.43 -29.30 -26.92
CA LYS A 964 31.06 -28.39 -28.00
C LYS A 964 29.68 -28.72 -28.58
N ASP A 965 29.38 -30.02 -28.74
CA ASP A 965 28.07 -30.47 -29.23
C ASP A 965 26.98 -30.16 -28.19
N ALA A 966 27.28 -30.32 -26.89
CA ALA A 966 26.38 -29.96 -25.81
C ALA A 966 26.09 -28.45 -25.77
N LEU A 967 27.10 -27.60 -25.94
CA LEU A 967 26.91 -26.14 -26.03
C LEU A 967 26.06 -25.74 -27.24
N ALA A 968 26.33 -26.32 -28.42
CA ALA A 968 25.54 -26.08 -29.62
C ALA A 968 24.09 -26.57 -29.46
N PHE A 969 23.89 -27.71 -28.81
CA PHE A 969 22.58 -28.24 -28.51
C PHE A 969 21.82 -27.38 -27.48
N ALA A 970 22.51 -26.82 -26.49
CA ALA A 970 21.92 -25.89 -25.54
C ALA A 970 21.40 -24.61 -26.23
N GLU A 971 22.16 -24.05 -27.18
CA GLU A 971 21.72 -22.93 -28.02
C GLU A 971 20.56 -23.32 -28.95
N ALA A 972 20.61 -24.50 -29.57
CA ALA A 972 19.50 -25.01 -30.37
C ALA A 972 18.22 -25.21 -29.51
N CYS A 973 18.38 -25.65 -28.26
CA CYS A 973 17.28 -25.73 -27.30
C CYS A 973 16.74 -24.35 -26.95
N LEU A 974 17.59 -23.33 -26.77
CA LEU A 974 17.15 -21.96 -26.55
C LEU A 974 16.23 -21.49 -27.67
N GLU A 975 16.62 -21.71 -28.93
CA GLU A 975 15.81 -21.31 -30.09
C GLU A 975 14.52 -22.14 -30.24
N ARG A 976 14.61 -23.48 -30.10
CA ARG A 976 13.47 -24.40 -30.26
C ARG A 976 12.40 -24.20 -29.17
N MET A 977 12.84 -23.95 -27.94
CA MET A 977 11.96 -23.81 -26.78
C MET A 977 11.47 -22.37 -26.56
N THR A 978 11.83 -21.44 -27.45
CA THR A 978 11.30 -20.08 -27.43
C THR A 978 9.98 -19.99 -28.21
N PRO A 979 8.87 -19.53 -27.59
CA PRO A 979 7.61 -19.29 -28.29
C PRO A 979 7.79 -18.33 -29.47
N LYS A 980 7.12 -18.62 -30.59
CA LYS A 980 7.23 -17.81 -31.83
C LYS A 980 6.16 -16.71 -31.94
N TRP A 981 5.29 -16.64 -30.94
CA TRP A 981 4.30 -15.60 -30.73
C TRP A 981 4.06 -15.51 -29.22
N PHE A 982 3.51 -14.38 -28.78
CA PHE A 982 3.21 -14.12 -27.38
C PHE A 982 1.76 -13.66 -27.24
N LEU A 983 1.18 -13.94 -26.07
CA LEU A 983 -0.01 -13.28 -25.59
C LEU A 983 0.42 -12.32 -24.50
N GLY A 984 0.10 -11.04 -24.64
CA GLY A 984 0.41 -10.04 -23.63
C GLY A 984 -0.80 -9.19 -23.31
N PHE A 985 -0.68 -8.41 -22.24
CA PHE A 985 -1.72 -7.53 -21.77
C PHE A 985 -1.16 -6.18 -21.38
N ARG A 986 -1.98 -5.14 -21.49
CA ARG A 986 -1.63 -3.79 -21.07
C ARG A 986 -1.72 -3.74 -19.55
N ASP A 987 -0.62 -3.43 -18.90
CA ASP A 987 -0.57 -3.24 -17.45
C ASP A 987 -1.38 -2.00 -17.03
N ILE A 988 -1.34 -0.93 -17.83
CA ILE A 988 -2.02 0.32 -17.47
C ILE A 988 -3.51 0.28 -17.87
N CYS A 989 -4.40 0.35 -16.88
CA CYS A 989 -5.86 0.46 -17.00
C CYS A 989 -6.33 1.90 -16.77
N ARG A 990 -6.46 2.71 -17.82
CA ARG A 990 -6.88 4.12 -17.67
C ARG A 990 -8.41 4.20 -17.54
N SER A 991 -8.89 5.22 -16.82
CA SER A 991 -10.33 5.50 -16.74
C SER A 991 -10.96 5.91 -18.09
N THR A 992 -10.13 6.28 -19.07
CA THR A 992 -10.54 6.60 -20.44
C THR A 992 -10.51 5.42 -21.40
N ASP A 993 -9.93 4.29 -20.99
CA ASP A 993 -9.86 3.09 -21.84
C ASP A 993 -11.25 2.44 -21.92
N GLU A 994 -11.53 1.79 -23.05
CA GLU A 994 -12.83 1.14 -23.29
C GLU A 994 -13.06 -0.14 -22.49
N ARG A 995 -11.96 -0.77 -22.07
CA ARG A 995 -11.89 -2.06 -21.40
C ARG A 995 -10.81 -1.99 -20.33
N THR A 996 -10.93 -2.79 -19.27
CA THR A 996 -9.93 -2.85 -18.21
C THR A 996 -8.85 -3.87 -18.49
N VAL A 997 -9.23 -5.06 -18.95
CA VAL A 997 -8.27 -6.09 -19.36
C VAL A 997 -8.11 -5.97 -20.85
N ILE A 998 -7.02 -5.35 -21.32
CA ILE A 998 -6.70 -5.26 -22.76
C ILE A 998 -5.53 -6.17 -23.05
N GLY A 999 -5.77 -7.23 -23.83
CA GLY A 999 -4.75 -8.19 -24.22
C GLY A 999 -4.85 -8.60 -25.68
N GLY A 1000 -3.73 -9.06 -26.24
CA GLY A 1000 -3.63 -9.41 -27.64
C GLY A 1000 -2.48 -10.37 -27.93
N VAL A 1001 -2.68 -11.18 -28.96
CA VAL A 1001 -1.67 -12.07 -29.53
C VAL A 1001 -0.80 -11.26 -30.50
N PHE A 1002 0.53 -11.37 -30.40
CA PHE A 1002 1.47 -10.70 -31.29
C PHE A 1002 2.65 -11.61 -31.65
N PRO A 1003 3.36 -11.36 -32.77
CA PRO A 1003 4.53 -12.17 -33.16
C PRO A 1003 5.65 -12.07 -32.12
N MET A 1004 6.64 -12.98 -32.19
CA MET A 1004 7.83 -12.89 -31.34
C MET A 1004 8.49 -11.52 -31.47
N ALA A 1005 8.51 -10.77 -30.37
CA ALA A 1005 9.03 -9.41 -30.26
C ALA A 1005 9.61 -9.18 -28.86
N ALA A 1006 10.45 -8.15 -28.70
CA ALA A 1006 10.77 -7.64 -27.38
C ALA A 1006 9.58 -6.86 -26.82
N VAL A 1007 9.37 -6.84 -25.50
CA VAL A 1007 8.28 -6.05 -24.88
C VAL A 1007 8.76 -5.22 -23.69
N GLY A 1008 8.23 -4.00 -23.56
CA GLY A 1008 8.46 -3.17 -22.38
C GLY A 1008 7.66 -3.64 -21.16
N ASN A 1009 8.03 -3.17 -19.97
CA ASN A 1009 7.45 -3.61 -18.70
C ASN A 1009 5.95 -3.33 -18.53
N ASN A 1010 5.39 -2.40 -19.31
CA ASN A 1010 3.95 -2.10 -19.31
C ASN A 1010 3.14 -3.03 -20.22
N LEU A 1011 3.80 -3.96 -20.93
CA LEU A 1011 3.17 -5.02 -21.72
C LEU A 1011 3.66 -6.40 -21.23
N PRO A 1012 3.27 -6.86 -20.04
CA PRO A 1012 3.66 -8.18 -19.57
C PRO A 1012 3.06 -9.29 -20.43
N ILE A 1013 3.71 -10.45 -20.45
CA ILE A 1013 3.29 -11.61 -21.25
C ILE A 1013 2.83 -12.77 -20.40
N TRP A 1014 1.85 -13.49 -20.94
CA TRP A 1014 1.33 -14.76 -20.48
C TRP A 1014 2.06 -15.88 -21.21
N LEU A 1015 2.97 -16.57 -20.53
CA LEU A 1015 3.57 -17.79 -21.07
C LEU A 1015 2.64 -18.96 -20.78
N VAL A 1016 1.79 -19.29 -21.75
CA VAL A 1016 0.82 -20.39 -21.68
C VAL A 1016 1.47 -21.67 -22.22
N ARG A 1017 1.34 -22.79 -21.48
CA ARG A 1017 1.91 -24.10 -21.87
C ARG A 1017 0.91 -25.05 -22.54
N ASN A 1018 -0.32 -24.61 -22.76
CA ASN A 1018 -1.46 -25.42 -23.23
C ASN A 1018 -1.79 -25.14 -24.72
N GLU A 1019 -2.27 -26.16 -25.43
CA GLU A 1019 -2.87 -26.09 -26.77
C GLU A 1019 -4.02 -25.07 -26.87
N GLU A 1020 -4.70 -24.79 -25.75
CA GLU A 1020 -5.82 -23.83 -25.68
C GLU A 1020 -5.40 -22.35 -25.57
N SER A 1021 -4.10 -22.05 -25.73
CA SER A 1021 -3.55 -20.70 -25.60
C SER A 1021 -4.22 -19.63 -26.48
N SER A 1022 -4.78 -20.02 -27.64
CA SER A 1022 -5.55 -19.14 -28.52
C SER A 1022 -6.92 -18.76 -27.94
N ILE A 1023 -7.60 -19.69 -27.26
CA ILE A 1023 -8.91 -19.45 -26.61
C ILE A 1023 -8.78 -18.54 -25.39
N PHE A 1024 -7.64 -18.64 -24.69
CA PHE A 1024 -7.35 -17.75 -23.57
C PHE A 1024 -7.38 -16.27 -23.98
N ALA A 1025 -6.84 -15.92 -25.14
CA ALA A 1025 -6.85 -14.55 -25.67
C ALA A 1025 -8.28 -13.99 -25.83
N ALA A 1026 -9.21 -14.82 -26.29
CA ALA A 1026 -10.61 -14.42 -26.44
C ALA A 1026 -11.35 -14.33 -25.10
N THR A 1027 -10.99 -15.20 -24.15
CA THR A 1027 -11.54 -15.14 -22.79
C THR A 1027 -11.19 -13.80 -22.13
N LEU A 1028 -9.93 -13.36 -22.26
CA LEU A 1028 -9.46 -12.05 -21.79
C LEU A 1028 -10.15 -10.87 -22.49
N ALA A 1029 -10.59 -11.04 -23.74
CA ALA A 1029 -11.30 -10.02 -24.51
C ALA A 1029 -12.81 -9.96 -24.22
N SER A 1030 -13.38 -10.90 -23.46
CA SER A 1030 -14.83 -10.95 -23.23
C SER A 1030 -15.32 -9.91 -22.23
N PHE A 1031 -16.48 -9.29 -22.49
CA PHE A 1031 -17.12 -8.38 -21.51
C PHE A 1031 -17.49 -9.09 -20.21
N ALA A 1032 -17.81 -10.39 -20.29
CA ALA A 1032 -18.16 -11.22 -19.12
C ALA A 1032 -17.00 -11.39 -18.13
N LEU A 1033 -15.74 -11.45 -18.61
CA LEU A 1033 -14.54 -11.45 -17.77
C LEU A 1033 -14.12 -10.04 -17.35
N ASP A 1034 -14.21 -9.06 -18.25
CA ASP A 1034 -13.76 -7.70 -17.97
C ASP A 1034 -14.60 -7.04 -16.88
N TYR A 1035 -15.93 -7.26 -16.91
CA TYR A 1035 -16.86 -6.76 -15.91
C TYR A 1035 -16.42 -7.02 -14.46
N PRO A 1036 -16.21 -8.28 -14.01
CA PRO A 1036 -15.73 -8.53 -12.65
C PRO A 1036 -14.29 -8.06 -12.41
N SER A 1037 -13.44 -8.04 -13.45
CA SER A 1037 -12.04 -7.60 -13.34
C SER A 1037 -11.91 -6.12 -13.00
N ARG A 1038 -12.87 -5.29 -13.45
CA ARG A 1038 -12.94 -3.84 -13.18
C ARG A 1038 -13.05 -3.50 -11.70
N PHE A 1039 -13.68 -4.35 -10.91
CA PHE A 1039 -13.83 -4.13 -9.47
C PHE A 1039 -12.60 -4.56 -8.68
N LYS A 1040 -11.58 -5.12 -9.33
CA LYS A 1040 -10.33 -5.53 -8.67
C LYS A 1040 -9.20 -4.53 -8.81
N VAL A 1041 -9.28 -3.68 -9.83
CA VAL A 1041 -8.23 -2.70 -10.13
C VAL A 1041 -8.54 -1.40 -9.38
N GLY A 1042 -7.95 -1.22 -8.20
CA GLY A 1042 -8.12 0.00 -7.40
C GLY A 1042 -7.30 1.20 -7.85
N GLY A 1043 -6.10 0.92 -8.39
CA GLY A 1043 -5.20 1.88 -9.00
C GLY A 1043 -5.36 1.95 -10.53
N THR A 1044 -4.24 2.13 -11.23
CA THR A 1044 -4.19 2.19 -12.70
C THR A 1044 -3.42 1.03 -13.32
N HIS A 1045 -3.04 0.02 -12.53
CA HIS A 1045 -2.18 -1.08 -12.95
C HIS A 1045 -2.86 -2.44 -12.70
N LEU A 1046 -2.86 -3.31 -13.70
CA LEU A 1046 -3.29 -4.71 -13.62
C LEU A 1046 -2.09 -5.57 -13.19
N ASN A 1047 -1.66 -5.40 -11.94
CA ASN A 1047 -0.56 -6.17 -11.36
C ASN A 1047 -0.83 -7.68 -11.39
N PHE A 1048 0.21 -8.51 -11.36
CA PHE A 1048 0.08 -9.98 -11.45
C PHE A 1048 -0.82 -10.57 -10.36
N PHE A 1049 -0.71 -10.11 -9.11
CA PHE A 1049 -1.58 -10.59 -8.03
C PHE A 1049 -3.07 -10.30 -8.28
N ILE A 1050 -3.40 -9.29 -9.09
CA ILE A 1050 -4.78 -9.01 -9.54
C ILE A 1050 -5.14 -9.95 -10.68
N ALA A 1051 -4.25 -10.06 -11.67
CA ALA A 1051 -4.43 -10.87 -12.86
C ALA A 1051 -4.61 -12.37 -12.54
N GLU A 1052 -3.90 -12.90 -11.53
CA GLU A 1052 -4.03 -14.27 -11.03
C GLU A 1052 -5.43 -14.59 -10.49
N GLN A 1053 -6.11 -13.59 -9.93
CA GLN A 1053 -7.39 -13.80 -9.27
C GLN A 1053 -8.60 -13.32 -10.11
N ILE A 1054 -8.45 -13.01 -11.40
CA ILE A 1054 -9.60 -12.74 -12.30
C ILE A 1054 -10.34 -14.06 -12.61
N PRO A 1055 -11.67 -14.03 -12.89
CA PRO A 1055 -12.44 -15.25 -13.05
C PRO A 1055 -12.30 -15.78 -14.48
N VAL A 1056 -11.58 -16.89 -14.66
CA VAL A 1056 -11.28 -17.47 -15.97
C VAL A 1056 -11.85 -18.88 -16.08
N LEU A 1057 -12.55 -19.16 -17.18
CA LEU A 1057 -13.07 -20.49 -17.48
C LEU A 1057 -11.92 -21.52 -17.54
N ARG A 1058 -12.17 -22.74 -17.03
CA ARG A 1058 -11.16 -23.81 -17.05
C ARG A 1058 -10.93 -24.32 -18.49
N PRO A 1059 -9.70 -24.67 -18.90
CA PRO A 1059 -9.42 -25.18 -20.24
C PRO A 1059 -10.24 -26.41 -20.62
N THR A 1060 -10.49 -27.30 -19.65
CA THR A 1060 -11.26 -28.54 -19.84
C THR A 1060 -12.70 -28.31 -20.31
N LEU A 1061 -13.25 -27.09 -20.11
CA LEU A 1061 -14.57 -26.72 -20.60
C LEU A 1061 -14.63 -26.71 -22.13
N PHE A 1062 -13.57 -26.26 -22.80
CA PHE A 1062 -13.57 -26.04 -24.24
C PHE A 1062 -13.55 -27.35 -25.04
N SER A 1063 -13.04 -28.43 -24.45
CA SER A 1063 -13.10 -29.77 -25.04
C SER A 1063 -14.50 -30.41 -25.01
N GLY A 1064 -15.46 -29.80 -24.32
CA GLY A 1064 -16.84 -30.29 -24.23
C GLY A 1064 -17.70 -29.95 -25.45
N PRO A 1065 -18.92 -30.52 -25.54
CA PRO A 1065 -19.87 -30.22 -26.62
C PRO A 1065 -20.32 -28.76 -26.57
N CYS A 1066 -20.44 -28.12 -27.74
CA CYS A 1066 -20.98 -26.78 -27.85
C CYS A 1066 -22.51 -26.81 -27.62
N PRO A 1067 -23.08 -26.04 -26.66
CA PRO A 1067 -24.52 -26.09 -26.37
C PRO A 1067 -25.43 -25.61 -27.50
N TRP A 1068 -24.89 -24.83 -28.44
CA TRP A 1068 -25.64 -24.19 -29.53
C TRP A 1068 -25.17 -24.60 -30.92
N ALA A 1069 -24.26 -25.56 -31.05
CA ALA A 1069 -23.77 -26.02 -32.35
C ALA A 1069 -23.39 -27.51 -32.32
N SER A 1070 -23.39 -28.16 -33.48
CA SER A 1070 -23.03 -29.58 -33.63
C SER A 1070 -21.52 -29.81 -33.72
N CYS A 1071 -20.75 -29.23 -32.81
CA CYS A 1071 -19.28 -29.31 -32.75
C CYS A 1071 -18.80 -29.15 -31.29
N THR A 1072 -17.49 -29.22 -31.03
CA THR A 1072 -16.97 -28.88 -29.69
C THR A 1072 -16.95 -27.37 -29.49
N LEU A 1073 -16.97 -26.92 -28.22
CA LEU A 1073 -16.88 -25.49 -27.91
C LEU A 1073 -15.56 -24.90 -28.42
N ARG A 1074 -14.47 -25.66 -28.33
CA ARG A 1074 -13.16 -25.33 -28.90
C ARG A 1074 -13.24 -25.04 -30.39
N GLU A 1075 -13.82 -25.94 -31.17
CA GLU A 1075 -13.95 -25.79 -32.64
C GLU A 1075 -14.74 -24.52 -32.99
N TRP A 1076 -15.88 -24.31 -32.32
CA TRP A 1076 -16.73 -23.15 -32.57
C TRP A 1076 -16.04 -21.82 -32.25
N LEU A 1077 -15.32 -21.75 -31.12
CA LEU A 1077 -14.57 -20.55 -30.71
C LEU A 1077 -13.35 -20.33 -31.63
N LEU A 1078 -12.58 -21.37 -31.93
CA LEU A 1078 -11.33 -21.26 -32.66
C LEU A 1078 -11.51 -20.68 -34.06
N GLN A 1079 -12.59 -21.04 -34.77
CA GLN A 1079 -12.92 -20.46 -36.08
C GLN A 1079 -13.01 -18.93 -36.05
N ARG A 1080 -13.67 -18.38 -35.02
CA ARG A 1080 -13.87 -16.94 -34.85
C ARG A 1080 -12.61 -16.23 -34.38
N ILE A 1081 -11.89 -16.85 -33.45
CA ILE A 1081 -10.65 -16.31 -32.87
C ILE A 1081 -9.54 -16.25 -33.91
N LEU A 1082 -9.38 -17.33 -34.68
CA LEU A 1082 -8.40 -17.42 -35.74
C LEU A 1082 -8.63 -16.32 -36.77
N GLU A 1083 -9.88 -16.13 -37.21
CA GLU A 1083 -10.24 -15.08 -38.16
C GLU A 1083 -10.02 -13.66 -37.61
N LEU A 1084 -10.39 -13.42 -36.35
CA LEU A 1084 -10.16 -12.13 -35.70
C LEU A 1084 -8.67 -11.81 -35.52
N THR A 1085 -7.83 -12.83 -35.31
CA THR A 1085 -6.43 -12.62 -34.92
C THR A 1085 -5.47 -12.68 -36.10
N TYR A 1086 -5.60 -13.67 -37.00
CA TYR A 1086 -4.67 -13.91 -38.10
C TYR A 1086 -4.99 -13.08 -39.35
N ALA A 1087 -4.84 -11.76 -39.23
CA ALA A 1087 -5.06 -10.81 -40.34
C ALA A 1087 -3.77 -10.40 -41.09
N ALA A 1088 -2.60 -10.91 -40.68
CA ALA A 1088 -1.32 -10.59 -41.29
C ALA A 1088 -0.32 -11.75 -41.21
N TRP A 1089 0.66 -11.77 -42.13
CA TRP A 1089 1.61 -12.87 -42.31
C TRP A 1089 2.58 -13.06 -41.13
N ASP A 1090 2.82 -12.04 -40.34
CA ASP A 1090 3.68 -12.09 -39.16
C ASP A 1090 3.08 -12.95 -38.03
N LEU A 1091 1.76 -13.18 -38.03
CA LEU A 1091 1.07 -14.11 -37.14
C LEU A 1091 0.92 -15.54 -37.70
N LYS A 1092 1.63 -15.90 -38.78
CA LYS A 1092 1.56 -17.25 -39.37
C LYS A 1092 1.89 -18.35 -38.36
N SER A 1093 2.84 -18.12 -37.45
CA SER A 1093 3.19 -19.09 -36.41
C SER A 1093 2.02 -19.37 -35.45
N PHE A 1094 1.24 -18.34 -35.11
CA PHE A 1094 0.02 -18.49 -34.32
C PHE A 1094 -1.05 -19.28 -35.07
N ALA A 1095 -1.27 -18.95 -36.35
CA ALA A 1095 -2.23 -19.67 -37.19
C ALA A 1095 -1.89 -21.16 -37.33
N ASN A 1096 -0.61 -21.47 -37.56
CA ASN A 1096 -0.11 -22.85 -37.61
C ASN A 1096 -0.37 -23.59 -36.29
N ASN A 1097 -0.19 -22.94 -35.13
CA ASN A 1097 -0.50 -23.53 -33.83
C ASN A 1097 -2.02 -23.72 -33.62
N CYS A 1098 -2.86 -22.94 -34.30
CA CYS A 1098 -4.30 -23.16 -34.34
C CYS A 1098 -4.73 -24.24 -35.36
N GLY A 1099 -3.79 -24.84 -36.11
CA GLY A 1099 -4.07 -25.84 -37.14
C GLY A 1099 -4.34 -25.28 -38.54
N HIS A 1100 -4.18 -23.97 -38.77
CA HIS A 1100 -4.38 -23.34 -40.07
C HIS A 1100 -3.06 -22.90 -40.71
N SER A 1101 -2.73 -23.48 -41.87
CA SER A 1101 -1.51 -23.19 -42.62
C SER A 1101 -1.71 -22.24 -43.81
N GLY A 1102 -2.96 -21.84 -44.07
CA GLY A 1102 -3.33 -21.00 -45.22
C GLY A 1102 -3.02 -19.51 -45.08
N PRO A 1103 -3.46 -18.67 -46.03
CA PRO A 1103 -3.30 -17.22 -45.97
C PRO A 1103 -4.07 -16.56 -44.81
N PRO A 1104 -3.68 -15.33 -44.43
CA PRO A 1104 -4.40 -14.55 -43.41
C PRO A 1104 -5.79 -14.12 -43.89
N PHE A 1105 -6.65 -13.80 -42.93
CA PHE A 1105 -7.98 -13.26 -43.16
C PHE A 1105 -7.93 -11.79 -43.54
N ARG A 1106 -8.88 -11.35 -44.36
CA ARG A 1106 -9.02 -9.94 -44.75
C ARG A 1106 -9.50 -9.12 -43.56
N TRP A 1107 -8.92 -7.92 -43.41
CA TRP A 1107 -9.37 -6.98 -42.40
C TRP A 1107 -10.68 -6.30 -42.85
N ASP A 1108 -11.80 -6.70 -42.26
CA ASP A 1108 -13.13 -6.12 -42.49
C ASP A 1108 -13.76 -5.73 -41.16
N GLU A 1109 -14.00 -4.43 -40.93
CA GLU A 1109 -14.46 -3.92 -39.63
C GLU A 1109 -15.86 -4.42 -39.25
N GLU A 1110 -16.77 -4.56 -40.21
CA GLU A 1110 -18.16 -4.98 -39.98
C GLU A 1110 -18.20 -6.47 -39.63
N ARG A 1111 -17.45 -7.29 -40.37
CA ARG A 1111 -17.30 -8.71 -40.10
C ARG A 1111 -16.62 -8.97 -38.75
N ARG A 1112 -15.57 -8.21 -38.43
CA ARG A 1112 -14.87 -8.29 -37.13
C ARG A 1112 -15.78 -7.84 -35.97
N PHE A 1113 -16.64 -6.85 -36.18
CA PHE A 1113 -17.65 -6.45 -35.22
C PHE A 1113 -18.60 -7.63 -34.89
N LEU A 1114 -19.19 -8.26 -35.90
CA LEU A 1114 -20.09 -9.40 -35.71
C LEU A 1114 -19.39 -10.60 -35.05
N LEU A 1115 -18.15 -10.92 -35.45
CA LEU A 1115 -17.36 -11.98 -34.81
C LEU A 1115 -17.13 -11.73 -33.32
N ARG A 1116 -16.82 -10.49 -32.93
CA ARG A 1116 -16.68 -10.11 -31.51
C ARG A 1116 -18.01 -10.24 -30.77
N CYS A 1117 -19.11 -9.78 -31.35
CA CYS A 1117 -20.43 -9.90 -30.75
C CYS A 1117 -20.87 -11.37 -30.57
N GLU A 1118 -20.59 -12.26 -31.53
CA GLU A 1118 -20.84 -13.69 -31.38
C GLU A 1118 -20.02 -14.32 -30.24
N LEU A 1119 -18.74 -13.94 -30.12
CA LEU A 1119 -17.88 -14.39 -29.02
C LEU A 1119 -18.39 -13.89 -27.66
N ASP A 1120 -18.70 -12.60 -27.53
CA ASP A 1120 -19.18 -12.03 -26.28
C ASP A 1120 -20.51 -12.65 -25.83
N ALA A 1121 -21.46 -12.83 -26.75
CA ALA A 1121 -22.72 -13.50 -26.48
C ALA A 1121 -22.52 -14.95 -25.99
N ALA A 1122 -21.61 -15.70 -26.62
CA ALA A 1122 -21.23 -17.03 -26.17
C ALA A 1122 -20.58 -17.01 -24.77
N PHE A 1123 -19.64 -16.09 -24.52
CA PHE A 1123 -19.00 -15.98 -23.21
C PHE A 1123 -20.00 -15.61 -22.10
N PHE A 1124 -21.02 -14.79 -22.36
CA PHE A 1124 -22.08 -14.53 -21.38
C PHE A 1124 -22.83 -15.81 -20.97
N HIS A 1125 -23.19 -16.69 -21.92
CA HIS A 1125 -23.80 -17.99 -21.62
C HIS A 1125 -22.86 -18.88 -20.78
N LEU A 1126 -21.56 -18.89 -21.09
CA LEU A 1126 -20.58 -19.68 -20.35
C LEU A 1126 -20.36 -19.18 -18.90
N TYR A 1127 -20.30 -17.85 -18.72
CA TYR A 1127 -20.03 -17.21 -17.43
C TYR A 1127 -21.24 -17.15 -16.50
N LEU A 1128 -22.45 -16.96 -17.03
CA LEU A 1128 -23.65 -16.79 -16.21
C LEU A 1128 -24.42 -18.10 -15.99
N GLY A 1129 -24.25 -19.09 -16.88
CA GLY A 1129 -24.81 -20.42 -16.72
C GLY A 1129 -26.23 -20.58 -17.26
N SER A 1130 -26.98 -21.53 -16.68
CA SER A 1130 -28.33 -21.88 -17.13
C SER A 1130 -29.42 -21.16 -16.31
N ASP A 1131 -30.62 -21.02 -16.89
CA ASP A 1131 -31.77 -20.43 -16.16
C ASP A 1131 -32.12 -21.21 -14.88
N ASP A 1132 -31.94 -22.53 -14.88
CA ASP A 1132 -32.20 -23.38 -13.72
C ASP A 1132 -31.18 -23.17 -12.59
N ASP A 1133 -29.92 -22.90 -12.93
CA ASP A 1133 -28.90 -22.50 -11.96
C ASP A 1133 -29.19 -21.08 -11.44
N TRP A 1134 -29.60 -20.17 -12.32
CA TRP A 1134 -29.88 -18.78 -11.97
C TRP A 1134 -31.04 -18.64 -10.97
N ARG A 1135 -32.11 -19.45 -11.13
CA ARG A 1135 -33.26 -19.49 -10.21
C ARG A 1135 -32.92 -19.96 -8.79
N LYS A 1136 -31.78 -20.64 -8.60
CA LYS A 1136 -31.31 -21.12 -7.29
C LYS A 1136 -30.42 -20.10 -6.56
N GLN A 1137 -30.14 -18.95 -7.17
CA GLN A 1137 -29.29 -17.91 -6.57
C GLN A 1137 -29.99 -17.16 -5.43
N PRO A 1138 -29.24 -16.43 -4.58
CA PRO A 1138 -29.81 -15.66 -3.47
C PRO A 1138 -30.89 -14.66 -3.92
N GLU A 1139 -31.89 -14.44 -3.05
CA GLU A 1139 -33.04 -13.56 -3.33
C GLU A 1139 -32.62 -12.14 -3.76
N ALA A 1140 -31.54 -11.60 -3.17
CA ALA A 1140 -31.00 -10.29 -3.53
C ALA A 1140 -30.57 -10.22 -5.00
N LEU A 1141 -29.91 -11.27 -5.52
CA LEU A 1141 -29.51 -11.34 -6.92
C LEU A 1141 -30.73 -11.47 -7.84
N ALA A 1142 -31.68 -12.35 -7.49
CA ALA A 1142 -32.89 -12.56 -8.28
C ALA A 1142 -33.77 -11.30 -8.36
N ARG A 1143 -33.82 -10.52 -7.27
CA ARG A 1143 -34.52 -9.22 -7.23
C ARG A 1143 -33.82 -8.17 -8.10
N ALA A 1144 -32.50 -8.11 -8.05
CA ALA A 1144 -31.70 -7.19 -8.87
C ALA A 1144 -31.69 -7.57 -10.36
N PHE A 1145 -31.76 -8.88 -10.68
CA PHE A 1145 -31.66 -9.43 -12.03
C PHE A 1145 -32.62 -10.61 -12.21
N PRO A 1146 -33.88 -10.34 -12.61
CA PRO A 1146 -34.91 -11.37 -12.72
C PRO A 1146 -34.59 -12.50 -13.71
N THR A 1147 -33.78 -12.23 -14.73
CA THR A 1147 -33.31 -13.24 -15.70
C THR A 1147 -31.83 -13.03 -16.05
N LEU A 1148 -31.18 -14.06 -16.59
CA LEU A 1148 -29.81 -13.97 -17.12
C LEU A 1148 -29.67 -12.83 -18.14
N ARG A 1149 -30.68 -12.67 -19.01
CA ARG A 1149 -30.73 -11.62 -20.03
C ARG A 1149 -30.70 -10.20 -19.44
N HIS A 1150 -31.27 -9.98 -18.26
CA HIS A 1150 -31.17 -8.70 -17.54
C HIS A 1150 -29.77 -8.48 -16.96
N ALA A 1151 -29.08 -9.54 -16.52
CA ALA A 1151 -27.70 -9.44 -16.05
C ALA A 1151 -26.75 -9.06 -17.20
N VAL A 1152 -26.91 -9.68 -18.38
CA VAL A 1152 -26.14 -9.31 -19.58
C VAL A 1152 -26.40 -7.85 -19.98
N ASP A 1153 -27.68 -7.46 -20.00
CA ASP A 1153 -28.09 -6.08 -20.32
C ASP A 1153 -27.41 -5.05 -19.41
N TYR A 1154 -27.38 -5.33 -18.11
CA TYR A 1154 -26.75 -4.50 -17.10
C TYR A 1154 -25.24 -4.46 -17.24
N ILE A 1155 -24.59 -5.61 -17.43
CA ILE A 1155 -23.13 -5.67 -17.63
C ILE A 1155 -22.73 -4.73 -18.76
N MET A 1156 -23.44 -4.78 -19.90
CA MET A 1156 -23.15 -3.92 -21.05
C MET A 1156 -23.33 -2.43 -20.74
N GLU A 1157 -24.30 -2.04 -19.90
CA GLU A 1157 -24.47 -0.64 -19.47
C GLU A 1157 -23.30 -0.13 -18.63
N THR A 1158 -22.53 -1.00 -17.99
CA THR A 1158 -21.38 -0.58 -17.17
C THR A 1158 -20.16 -0.15 -17.98
N PHE A 1159 -20.19 -0.22 -19.32
CA PHE A 1159 -19.10 0.18 -20.24
C PHE A 1159 -19.39 1.52 -20.94
N PRO A 1160 -19.30 2.67 -20.24
CA PRO A 1160 -19.73 3.97 -20.77
C PRO A 1160 -18.86 4.49 -21.92
N ILE A 1161 -17.60 4.06 -22.03
CA ILE A 1161 -16.73 4.46 -23.14
C ILE A 1161 -17.20 3.80 -24.45
N VAL A 1162 -17.50 2.50 -24.40
CA VAL A 1162 -18.02 1.75 -25.56
C VAL A 1162 -19.36 2.33 -25.98
N LYS A 1163 -20.27 2.54 -25.03
CA LYS A 1163 -21.57 3.19 -25.26
C LYS A 1163 -21.44 4.54 -25.97
N ARG A 1164 -20.61 5.44 -25.44
CA ARG A 1164 -20.42 6.77 -26.04
C ARG A 1164 -19.81 6.72 -27.44
N LYS A 1165 -18.88 5.79 -27.69
CA LYS A 1165 -18.29 5.60 -29.03
C LYS A 1165 -19.35 5.11 -30.03
N ASP A 1166 -20.16 4.14 -29.64
CA ASP A 1166 -21.23 3.60 -30.49
C ASP A 1166 -22.33 4.64 -30.76
N GLU A 1167 -22.81 5.34 -29.73
CA GLU A 1167 -23.82 6.39 -29.89
C GLU A 1167 -23.31 7.53 -30.78
N ALA A 1168 -22.02 7.89 -30.67
CA ALA A 1168 -21.42 8.91 -31.53
C ALA A 1168 -21.29 8.46 -33.00
N ALA A 1169 -21.02 7.17 -33.25
CA ALA A 1169 -20.83 6.64 -34.60
C ALA A 1169 -22.14 6.20 -35.29
N TRP A 1170 -23.10 5.68 -34.53
CA TRP A 1170 -24.28 4.98 -35.04
C TRP A 1170 -25.62 5.49 -34.48
N GLY A 1171 -25.60 6.37 -33.47
CA GLY A 1171 -26.80 6.90 -32.83
C GLY A 1171 -27.47 5.95 -31.82
N THR A 1172 -27.04 4.70 -31.71
CA THR A 1172 -27.51 3.72 -30.72
C THR A 1172 -26.34 2.99 -30.07
N TYR A 1173 -26.58 2.27 -28.97
CA TYR A 1173 -25.58 1.40 -28.35
C TYR A 1173 -25.46 0.07 -29.13
N ARG A 1174 -25.04 0.17 -30.39
CA ARG A 1174 -25.01 -0.90 -31.40
C ARG A 1174 -24.39 -2.20 -30.90
N THR A 1175 -23.26 -2.13 -30.19
CA THR A 1175 -22.55 -3.30 -29.64
C THR A 1175 -23.43 -4.07 -28.66
N LYS A 1176 -24.06 -3.36 -27.71
CA LYS A 1176 -24.97 -3.96 -26.74
C LYS A 1176 -26.15 -4.60 -27.44
N GLU A 1177 -26.85 -3.86 -28.30
CA GLU A 1177 -28.04 -4.35 -29.03
C GLU A 1177 -27.71 -5.64 -29.82
N THR A 1178 -26.61 -5.63 -30.57
CA THR A 1178 -26.19 -6.78 -31.38
C THR A 1178 -25.81 -8.00 -30.53
N ILE A 1179 -25.05 -7.80 -29.44
CA ILE A 1179 -24.69 -8.89 -28.51
C ILE A 1179 -25.95 -9.51 -27.92
N LEU A 1180 -26.91 -8.69 -27.53
CA LEU A 1180 -28.14 -9.16 -26.90
C LEU A 1180 -29.03 -9.95 -27.88
N GLU A 1181 -29.16 -9.50 -29.12
CA GLU A 1181 -29.88 -10.26 -30.15
C GLU A 1181 -29.21 -11.61 -30.44
N ILE A 1182 -27.88 -11.66 -30.49
CA ILE A 1182 -27.14 -12.92 -30.68
C ILE A 1182 -27.26 -13.80 -29.43
N TYR A 1183 -27.20 -13.22 -28.24
CA TYR A 1183 -27.40 -13.94 -26.97
C TYR A 1183 -28.76 -14.63 -26.94
N ASP A 1184 -29.82 -13.92 -27.36
CA ASP A 1184 -31.18 -14.45 -27.44
C ASP A 1184 -31.30 -15.56 -28.50
N ALA A 1185 -30.64 -15.41 -29.66
CA ALA A 1185 -30.59 -16.47 -30.68
C ALA A 1185 -29.84 -17.72 -30.22
N LEU A 1186 -28.73 -17.57 -29.48
CA LEU A 1186 -28.02 -18.68 -28.86
C LEU A 1186 -28.89 -19.37 -27.79
N ALA A 1187 -29.64 -18.59 -26.99
CA ALA A 1187 -30.56 -19.13 -25.99
C ALA A 1187 -31.69 -19.96 -26.65
N GLU A 1188 -32.24 -19.48 -27.78
CA GLU A 1188 -33.22 -20.23 -28.57
C GLU A 1188 -32.63 -21.54 -29.10
N SER A 1189 -31.39 -21.52 -29.62
CA SER A 1189 -30.67 -22.73 -30.05
C SER A 1189 -30.50 -23.74 -28.92
N ILE A 1190 -30.09 -23.29 -27.73
CA ILE A 1190 -29.94 -24.16 -26.54
C ILE A 1190 -31.29 -24.77 -26.16
N CYS A 1191 -32.37 -23.99 -26.18
CA CYS A 1191 -33.70 -24.44 -25.79
C CYS A 1191 -34.32 -25.43 -26.80
N THR A 1192 -34.13 -25.17 -28.10
CA THR A 1192 -34.76 -25.95 -29.18
C THR A 1192 -33.89 -27.12 -29.68
N GLY A 1193 -32.60 -27.13 -29.36
CA GLY A 1193 -31.62 -28.08 -29.90
C GLY A 1193 -31.26 -27.84 -31.37
N ARG A 1194 -31.74 -26.76 -31.99
CA ARG A 1194 -31.38 -26.39 -33.37
C ARG A 1194 -30.05 -25.64 -33.39
N PRO A 1195 -29.09 -26.01 -34.26
CA PRO A 1195 -27.81 -25.31 -34.36
C PRO A 1195 -27.98 -23.82 -34.65
N TYR A 1196 -27.17 -23.00 -33.98
CA TYR A 1196 -27.13 -21.56 -34.17
C TYR A 1196 -26.71 -21.20 -35.60
N GLN A 1197 -27.48 -20.32 -36.22
CA GLN A 1197 -27.20 -19.79 -37.55
C GLN A 1197 -26.41 -18.47 -37.41
N THR A 1198 -25.14 -18.47 -37.82
CA THR A 1198 -24.30 -17.26 -37.84
C THR A 1198 -24.87 -16.20 -38.80
N ARG A 1199 -24.68 -14.93 -38.47
CA ARG A 1199 -25.02 -13.79 -39.35
C ARG A 1199 -23.97 -13.56 -40.45
N LEU A 1200 -22.86 -14.31 -40.41
CA LEU A 1200 -21.72 -14.15 -41.29
C LEU A 1200 -21.84 -15.04 -42.53
N ASP A 1201 -21.69 -14.43 -43.71
CA ASP A 1201 -21.59 -15.13 -44.99
C ASP A 1201 -20.33 -14.66 -45.74
N PRO A 1202 -19.37 -15.56 -46.06
CA PRO A 1202 -19.31 -16.97 -45.67
C PRO A 1202 -19.15 -17.17 -44.14
N PRO A 1203 -19.38 -18.38 -43.60
CA PRO A 1203 -19.21 -18.65 -42.16
C PRO A 1203 -17.79 -18.33 -41.63
N PRO A 1204 -17.61 -18.17 -40.30
CA PRO A 1204 -16.31 -17.89 -39.68
C PRO A 1204 -15.23 -18.92 -39.95
N GLY A 1205 -13.98 -18.46 -40.04
CA GLY A 1205 -12.80 -19.32 -40.22
C GLY A 1205 -12.64 -19.86 -41.65
N PRO A 1206 -11.66 -20.74 -41.89
CA PRO A 1206 -11.55 -21.43 -43.16
C PRO A 1206 -12.57 -22.59 -43.22
N PRO A 1207 -12.86 -23.15 -44.41
CA PRO A 1207 -13.73 -24.32 -44.52
C PRO A 1207 -13.24 -25.45 -43.61
N ALA A 1208 -14.14 -26.09 -42.88
CA ALA A 1208 -13.84 -27.18 -41.96
C ALA A 1208 -14.73 -28.40 -42.24
N ASP A 1209 -14.26 -29.59 -41.88
CA ASP A 1209 -15.08 -30.80 -41.92
C ASP A 1209 -16.06 -30.88 -40.72
N HIS A 1210 -16.84 -31.95 -40.68
CA HIS A 1210 -17.81 -32.21 -39.60
C HIS A 1210 -17.14 -32.54 -38.24
N GLN A 1211 -15.82 -32.72 -38.22
CA GLN A 1211 -15.00 -32.91 -37.02
C GLN A 1211 -14.26 -31.62 -36.64
N GLY A 1212 -14.55 -30.51 -37.33
CA GLY A 1212 -13.94 -29.21 -37.08
C GLY A 1212 -12.49 -29.08 -37.55
N ASN A 1213 -11.96 -30.05 -38.30
CA ASN A 1213 -10.63 -29.94 -38.88
C ASN A 1213 -10.66 -28.99 -40.08
N PHE A 1214 -9.72 -28.04 -40.13
CA PHE A 1214 -9.62 -27.13 -41.27
C PHE A 1214 -9.26 -27.90 -42.53
N LEU A 1215 -10.10 -27.77 -43.54
CA LEU A 1215 -9.86 -28.32 -44.86
C LEU A 1215 -8.77 -27.50 -45.56
N PRO A 1216 -7.81 -28.14 -46.25
CA PRO A 1216 -6.83 -27.42 -47.03
C PRO A 1216 -7.54 -26.59 -48.11
N LEU A 1217 -7.18 -25.31 -48.19
CA LEU A 1217 -7.64 -24.45 -49.28
C LEU A 1217 -7.09 -24.96 -50.62
N PRO A 1218 -7.80 -24.77 -51.75
CA PRO A 1218 -7.33 -25.20 -53.06
C PRO A 1218 -5.90 -24.71 -53.33
N GLU A 1219 -5.02 -25.60 -53.79
CA GLU A 1219 -3.68 -25.21 -54.25
C GLU A 1219 -3.80 -24.22 -55.42
N TRP A 1220 -3.09 -23.10 -55.32
CA TRP A 1220 -3.12 -22.03 -56.30
C TRP A 1220 -1.69 -21.61 -56.65
N GLN A 1221 -1.36 -21.58 -57.94
CA GLN A 1221 -0.03 -21.19 -58.41
C GLN A 1221 0.02 -19.71 -58.81
N PRO A 1222 1.13 -18.99 -58.54
CA PRO A 1222 1.33 -17.61 -58.99
C PRO A 1222 1.03 -17.44 -60.48
N GLY A 1223 0.04 -16.58 -60.80
CA GLY A 1223 -0.37 -16.26 -62.18
C GLY A 1223 -1.63 -16.98 -62.68
N GLN A 1224 -2.26 -17.85 -61.88
CA GLN A 1224 -3.56 -18.45 -62.19
C GLN A 1224 -4.74 -17.57 -61.73
N PRO A 1225 -5.92 -17.58 -62.38
CA PRO A 1225 -7.08 -16.88 -61.85
C PRO A 1225 -7.51 -17.47 -60.49
N LYS A 1226 -8.03 -16.62 -59.60
CA LYS A 1226 -8.52 -17.03 -58.27
C LYS A 1226 -9.62 -18.11 -58.42
N PRO A 1227 -9.58 -19.22 -57.66
CA PRO A 1227 -10.62 -20.26 -57.75
C PRO A 1227 -12.00 -19.69 -57.42
N ALA A 1228 -13.04 -20.09 -58.16
CA ALA A 1228 -14.40 -19.58 -57.99
C ALA A 1228 -15.01 -19.85 -56.59
N ASN A 1229 -14.50 -20.87 -55.90
CA ASN A 1229 -14.90 -21.29 -54.55
C ASN A 1229 -13.97 -20.73 -53.45
N TRP A 1230 -13.11 -19.76 -53.75
CA TRP A 1230 -12.22 -19.17 -52.76
C TRP A 1230 -12.99 -18.27 -51.79
N PRO A 1231 -12.86 -18.48 -50.46
CA PRO A 1231 -13.60 -17.68 -49.48
C PRO A 1231 -13.28 -16.18 -49.57
N SER A 1232 -14.30 -15.33 -49.69
CA SER A 1232 -14.15 -13.89 -49.94
C SER A 1232 -13.42 -13.14 -48.82
N HIS A 1233 -13.43 -13.68 -47.60
CA HIS A 1233 -12.81 -13.14 -46.39
C HIS A 1233 -11.37 -13.60 -46.16
N ILE A 1234 -10.76 -14.39 -47.07
CA ILE A 1234 -9.37 -14.86 -46.96
C ILE A 1234 -8.51 -14.24 -48.06
N HIS A 1235 -7.35 -13.69 -47.71
CA HIS A 1235 -6.39 -13.14 -48.68
C HIS A 1235 -5.87 -14.21 -49.65
N ALA A 1236 -5.40 -13.77 -50.82
CA ALA A 1236 -4.66 -14.64 -51.73
C ALA A 1236 -3.31 -15.10 -51.11
N PRO A 1237 -2.71 -16.19 -51.61
CA PRO A 1237 -1.37 -16.63 -51.20
C PRO A 1237 -0.29 -15.54 -51.32
N LYS A 1238 0.80 -15.67 -50.56
CA LYS A 1238 1.88 -14.68 -50.50
C LYS A 1238 2.53 -14.48 -51.88
N GLY A 1239 2.67 -13.23 -52.32
CA GLY A 1239 3.28 -12.89 -53.62
C GLY A 1239 2.28 -12.61 -54.75
N VAL A 1240 1.00 -12.50 -54.41
CA VAL A 1240 -0.11 -12.25 -55.35
C VAL A 1240 -0.77 -10.95 -54.95
N VAL A 1241 -0.79 -9.98 -55.86
CA VAL A 1241 -1.65 -8.81 -55.72
C VAL A 1241 -3.02 -9.24 -56.25
N ASP A 1242 -4.10 -9.01 -55.48
CA ASP A 1242 -5.46 -9.15 -55.99
C ASP A 1242 -5.56 -8.24 -57.24
N GLY A 1243 -5.54 -8.85 -58.43
CA GLY A 1243 -5.69 -8.12 -59.68
C GLY A 1243 -7.14 -7.70 -59.83
N GLU A 1244 -7.37 -6.39 -59.96
CA GLU A 1244 -8.47 -5.89 -60.79
C GLU A 1244 -8.06 -5.94 -62.27
#